data_AF-A0A517M1E5-F1
#
_entry.id   AF-A0A517M1E5-F1
#
_cell.length_a   1.000
_cell.length_b   1.000
_cell.length_c   1.000
_cell.angle_alpha   90.00
_cell.angle_beta   90.00
_cell.angle_gamma   90.00
#
_symmetry.space_group_name_H-M   'P 1'
#
loop_
_entity.id
_entity.type
_entity.pdbx_description
1 polymer ?
#
loop_
_entity_poly.entity_id
_entity_poly.type
_entity_poly.pdbx_seq_one_letter_code
_entity_poly.pdbx_strand_id
1 'polypeptide(L)'
;MEVKRHKAAIRRHEHSLPVKCLVRDQLVNKHRAMFDFGCGHGDDLAALKAEGIECGGFDPAFRPDAPKLSAPVVNLGFVLNVIEDVQERADTLKEAWQLAEQVLCVAARILVSDQSGGDVEYGDGVLTRIGTFQKYFTQAELRQYVEATLGQECFPAAPGVFYVFRDEELKSNYLASKYHRRIAAPRKRIAEVRYEAHREVLDALIEAITELGRLPEPDEFALSEQVVDTFGSLKRAFGLIRRVTSEDDWERVRKQRSEDLLVYLALANFGVRPKFSELSIKFQRDVKAFFANYKNACNEADRLMFRAGDPDEIDAACKRSSIGRLCPSSLWIHESVRDQLEPLLRIYEGCARAYLGSIEDANLIKLHRFSGKVSYLACPDFDSVPHPITTETTKVWLRTLRVGYYETKSRIDPPLLDRKNRMLDTEDDRRSKFERLTNQEVKHGLLRDEDDFLTQSVWQENLQALGFEHRGHRLIKSSQNQSKPKVSLPKRCPRYGVGKRIGGAVYVHRQYEHVLGKVVVEAKGKLPAEFEYTVVKHNEMNGNVSFIHCPDFDTAHEPSTGGYAVVHLDGGIKLHPAFADPYIYHHKWLFVADDYQGFDIAESQQRSLEWMMLDHVDKSRIGRLSYWNTEVEPRLTQSPDQGWLRSAEVRKRLKLTTCALAHLRDSGKIRFKKKGNAYLYRVDDRSDE
;
A
#
# COMPACT_ATOMS: atom_id res chain seq x y z
N MET A 1 -6.72 64.15 14.49
CA MET A 1 -5.57 63.43 15.09
C MET A 1 -4.61 63.12 13.96
N GLU A 2 -3.31 63.32 14.17
CA GLU A 2 -2.28 63.04 13.16
C GLU A 2 -1.83 61.57 13.27
N VAL A 3 -1.98 60.79 12.19
CA VAL A 3 -1.61 59.36 12.14
C VAL A 3 -0.08 59.24 12.04
N LYS A 4 0.56 58.57 13.01
CA LYS A 4 2.02 58.50 13.10
C LYS A 4 2.59 57.29 12.34
N ARG A 5 2.42 57.25 11.00
CA ARG A 5 2.79 56.09 10.14
C ARG A 5 4.21 55.56 10.37
N HIS A 6 5.19 56.45 10.59
CA HIS A 6 6.60 56.09 10.83
C HIS A 6 6.81 55.14 12.03
N LYS A 7 5.90 55.11 13.01
CA LYS A 7 5.99 54.20 14.16
C LYS A 7 5.62 52.76 13.87
N ALA A 8 5.09 52.47 12.67
CA ALA A 8 4.76 51.11 12.25
C ALA A 8 5.97 50.35 11.67
N ALA A 9 7.07 51.05 11.37
CA ALA A 9 8.33 50.42 10.96
C ALA A 9 8.96 49.69 12.16
N ILE A 10 9.36 48.43 11.96
CA ILE A 10 9.90 47.56 13.01
C ILE A 10 11.33 47.17 12.62
N ARG A 11 12.26 47.22 13.58
CA ARG A 11 13.62 46.69 13.39
C ARG A 11 13.64 45.16 13.48
N ARG A 12 14.37 44.51 12.57
CA ARG A 12 14.39 43.03 12.45
C ARG A 12 15.80 42.53 12.17
N HIS A 13 16.15 41.38 12.74
CA HIS A 13 17.44 40.71 12.46
C HIS A 13 17.38 39.80 11.22
N GLU A 14 16.19 39.54 10.68
CA GLU A 14 15.99 38.69 9.52
C GLU A 14 15.18 39.43 8.44
N HIS A 15 15.35 39.01 7.18
CA HIS A 15 14.57 39.51 6.05
C HIS A 15 13.06 39.49 6.32
N SER A 16 12.36 40.54 5.88
CA SER A 16 10.90 40.59 5.90
C SER A 16 10.30 39.48 5.04
N LEU A 17 9.08 39.06 5.36
CA LEU A 17 8.37 38.02 4.61
C LEU A 17 8.36 38.24 3.08
N PRO A 18 8.07 39.44 2.53
CA PRO A 18 8.13 39.64 1.09
C PRO A 18 9.53 39.45 0.50
N VAL A 19 10.58 39.94 1.16
CA VAL A 19 11.98 39.77 0.72
C VAL A 19 12.40 38.30 0.79
N LYS A 20 12.01 37.58 1.86
CA LYS A 20 12.21 36.12 1.96
C LYS A 20 11.56 35.38 0.79
N CYS A 21 10.36 35.76 0.39
CA CYS A 21 9.68 35.14 -0.75
C CYS A 21 10.41 35.47 -2.06
N LEU A 22 10.78 36.73 -2.28
CA LEU A 22 11.50 37.18 -3.47
C LEU A 22 12.84 36.45 -3.68
N VAL A 23 13.61 36.23 -2.61
CA VAL A 23 14.87 35.46 -2.65
C VAL A 23 14.62 33.97 -2.84
N ARG A 24 13.64 33.39 -2.10
CA ARG A 24 13.24 31.98 -2.23
C ARG A 24 12.85 31.63 -3.67
N ASP A 25 12.06 32.50 -4.29
CA ASP A 25 11.52 32.29 -5.63
C ASP A 25 12.51 32.74 -6.73
N GLN A 26 13.75 33.09 -6.35
CA GLN A 26 14.83 33.55 -7.24
C GLN A 26 14.46 34.79 -8.08
N LEU A 27 13.49 35.56 -7.62
CA LEU A 27 13.11 36.83 -8.22
C LEU A 27 14.13 37.91 -7.84
N VAL A 28 14.66 37.91 -6.61
CA VAL A 28 15.81 38.74 -6.23
C VAL A 28 17.06 37.87 -6.10
N ASN A 29 18.14 38.26 -6.75
CA ASN A 29 19.42 37.56 -6.74
C ASN A 29 20.56 38.49 -7.19
N LYS A 30 21.81 38.02 -7.22
CA LYS A 30 22.99 38.83 -7.60
C LYS A 30 22.93 39.48 -8.98
N HIS A 31 22.06 39.00 -9.86
CA HIS A 31 21.87 39.52 -11.22
C HIS A 31 20.55 40.29 -11.40
N ARG A 32 19.71 40.34 -10.36
CA ARG A 32 18.43 41.05 -10.40
C ARG A 32 18.29 41.94 -9.16
N ALA A 33 18.56 43.23 -9.36
CA ALA A 33 18.51 44.25 -8.33
C ALA A 33 17.08 44.47 -7.79
N MET A 34 16.99 44.92 -6.54
CA MET A 34 15.72 45.21 -5.88
C MET A 34 15.64 46.67 -5.42
N PHE A 35 14.49 47.31 -5.62
CA PHE A 35 14.16 48.59 -5.00
C PHE A 35 13.06 48.41 -3.96
N ASP A 36 13.32 48.83 -2.72
CA ASP A 36 12.35 48.72 -1.61
C ASP A 36 11.61 50.05 -1.41
N PHE A 37 10.33 50.05 -1.76
CA PHE A 37 9.43 51.21 -1.69
C PHE A 37 8.74 51.20 -0.32
N GLY A 38 9.22 52.04 0.60
CA GLY A 38 8.83 52.05 2.01
C GLY A 38 9.75 51.18 2.87
N CYS A 39 11.07 51.34 2.72
CA CYS A 39 12.07 50.46 3.35
C CYS A 39 12.19 50.60 4.88
N GLY A 40 11.51 51.57 5.50
CA GLY A 40 11.64 51.84 6.93
C GLY A 40 13.08 52.09 7.34
N HIS A 41 13.55 51.37 8.36
CA HIS A 41 14.95 51.44 8.83
C HIS A 41 15.98 50.85 7.85
N GLY A 42 15.56 50.14 6.80
CA GLY A 42 16.44 49.60 5.77
C GLY A 42 17.15 48.30 6.17
N ASP A 43 16.62 47.53 7.13
CA ASP A 43 17.21 46.27 7.58
C ASP A 43 17.30 45.23 6.44
N ASP A 44 16.24 45.12 5.63
CA ASP A 44 16.22 44.25 4.44
C ASP A 44 17.30 44.66 3.42
N LEU A 45 17.50 45.96 3.22
CA LEU A 45 18.53 46.49 2.33
C LEU A 45 19.94 46.19 2.84
N ALA A 46 20.17 46.31 4.15
CA ALA A 46 21.45 46.00 4.76
C ALA A 46 21.79 44.51 4.62
N ALA A 47 20.80 43.63 4.86
CA ALA A 47 20.96 42.20 4.72
C ALA A 47 21.20 41.77 3.25
N LEU A 48 20.45 42.32 2.29
CA LEU A 48 20.65 42.03 0.86
C LEU A 48 22.02 42.51 0.35
N LYS A 49 22.49 43.69 0.80
CA LYS A 49 23.84 44.17 0.48
C LYS A 49 24.92 43.25 1.04
N ALA A 50 24.75 42.74 2.26
CA ALA A 50 25.69 41.78 2.87
C ALA A 50 25.77 40.46 2.07
N GLU A 51 24.69 40.08 1.38
CA GLU A 51 24.62 38.93 0.48
C GLU A 51 25.17 39.22 -0.94
N GLY A 52 25.60 40.46 -1.19
CA GLY A 52 26.13 40.92 -2.48
C GLY A 52 25.04 41.15 -3.54
N ILE A 53 23.82 41.47 -3.11
CA ILE A 53 22.70 41.79 -3.98
C ILE A 53 22.58 43.32 -4.07
N GLU A 54 22.48 43.84 -5.29
CA GLU A 54 22.27 45.25 -5.52
C GLU A 54 20.85 45.65 -5.10
N CYS A 55 20.74 46.61 -4.19
CA CYS A 55 19.44 47.12 -3.77
C CYS A 55 19.47 48.59 -3.33
N GLY A 56 18.38 49.28 -3.63
CA GLY A 56 18.08 50.64 -3.19
C GLY A 56 16.75 50.68 -2.43
N GLY A 57 16.43 51.79 -1.77
CA GLY A 57 15.11 51.95 -1.19
C GLY A 57 14.83 53.36 -0.70
N PHE A 58 13.55 53.66 -0.68
CA PHE A 58 12.98 54.95 -0.32
C PHE A 58 12.04 54.77 0.88
N ASP A 59 12.00 55.74 1.78
CA ASP A 59 11.02 55.80 2.84
C ASP A 59 10.70 57.27 3.17
N PRO A 60 9.43 57.69 3.20
CA PRO A 60 9.07 59.09 3.39
C PRO A 60 9.49 59.66 4.77
N ALA A 61 9.72 58.82 5.79
CA ALA A 61 10.12 59.24 7.12
C ALA A 61 11.61 58.97 7.42
N PHE A 62 12.13 57.82 6.96
CA PHE A 62 13.49 57.39 7.31
C PHE A 62 14.52 57.68 6.22
N ARG A 63 14.09 57.88 4.97
CA ARG A 63 14.94 58.20 3.81
C ARG A 63 14.24 59.13 2.82
N PRO A 64 13.80 60.33 3.24
CA PRO A 64 12.99 61.22 2.41
C PRO A 64 13.74 61.74 1.18
N ASP A 65 15.06 61.92 1.29
CA ASP A 65 15.91 62.44 0.20
C ASP A 65 16.42 61.35 -0.76
N ALA A 66 16.09 60.08 -0.52
CA ALA A 66 16.51 59.00 -1.41
C ALA A 66 15.71 59.04 -2.72
N PRO A 67 16.35 58.97 -3.90
CA PRO A 67 15.63 58.96 -5.16
C PRO A 67 14.80 57.67 -5.30
N LYS A 68 13.58 57.82 -5.80
CA LYS A 68 12.75 56.70 -6.26
C LYS A 68 13.29 56.22 -7.60
N LEU A 69 13.90 55.03 -7.63
CA LEU A 69 14.56 54.48 -8.81
C LEU A 69 13.79 53.28 -9.35
N SER A 70 13.71 53.17 -10.67
CA SER A 70 13.22 51.95 -11.32
C SER A 70 14.18 50.79 -11.06
N ALA A 71 13.63 49.59 -10.92
CA ALA A 71 14.41 48.39 -10.73
C ALA A 71 13.71 47.16 -11.32
N PRO A 72 14.47 46.11 -11.67
CA PRO A 72 13.92 44.83 -12.08
C PRO A 72 12.87 44.29 -11.10
N VAL A 73 13.13 44.39 -9.80
CA VAL A 73 12.17 44.04 -8.75
C VAL A 73 11.87 45.26 -7.87
N VAL A 74 10.59 45.59 -7.69
CA VAL A 74 10.16 46.53 -6.65
C VAL A 74 9.45 45.78 -5.54
N ASN A 75 9.81 46.06 -4.29
CA ASN A 75 9.13 45.57 -3.11
C ASN A 75 8.29 46.68 -2.48
N LEU A 76 7.00 46.44 -2.29
CA LEU A 76 6.07 47.29 -1.54
C LEU A 76 5.61 46.52 -0.29
N GLY A 77 6.54 46.41 0.66
CA GLY A 77 6.40 45.53 1.82
C GLY A 77 5.72 46.19 3.01
N PHE A 78 4.49 45.78 3.34
CA PHE A 78 3.72 46.26 4.50
C PHE A 78 3.45 47.78 4.54
N VAL A 79 3.48 48.42 3.37
CA VAL A 79 3.20 49.86 3.21
C VAL A 79 1.72 50.13 3.09
N LEU A 80 1.00 49.33 2.30
CA LEU A 80 -0.42 49.56 2.04
C LEU A 80 -1.27 49.50 3.32
N ASN A 81 -0.90 48.66 4.28
CA ASN A 81 -1.64 48.54 5.54
C ASN A 81 -1.45 49.76 6.47
N VAL A 82 -0.51 50.68 6.22
CA VAL A 82 -0.28 51.84 7.10
C VAL A 82 -0.77 53.16 6.53
N ILE A 83 -1.33 53.16 5.32
CA ILE A 83 -1.88 54.35 4.65
C ILE A 83 -3.38 54.39 4.86
N GLU A 84 -3.87 55.35 5.64
CA GLU A 84 -5.29 55.52 5.96
C GLU A 84 -6.12 56.08 4.81
N ASP A 85 -5.53 56.92 3.96
CA ASP A 85 -6.22 57.51 2.82
C ASP A 85 -6.28 56.52 1.65
N VAL A 86 -7.50 56.22 1.19
CA VAL A 86 -7.74 55.19 0.16
C VAL A 86 -7.14 55.58 -1.19
N GLN A 87 -7.20 56.88 -1.54
CA GLN A 87 -6.68 57.38 -2.79
C GLN A 87 -5.15 57.37 -2.79
N GLU A 88 -4.53 57.84 -1.71
CA GLU A 88 -3.08 57.78 -1.50
C GLU A 88 -2.56 56.34 -1.50
N ARG A 89 -3.31 55.40 -0.90
CA ARG A 89 -2.96 53.97 -0.91
C ARG A 89 -2.94 53.40 -2.33
N ALA A 90 -3.93 53.76 -3.14
CA ALA A 90 -4.02 53.35 -4.54
C ALA A 90 -2.90 53.98 -5.39
N ASP A 91 -2.63 55.28 -5.18
CA ASP A 91 -1.59 56.00 -5.91
C ASP A 91 -0.19 55.50 -5.54
N THR A 92 0.04 55.14 -4.27
CA THR A 92 1.28 54.49 -3.81
C THR A 92 1.49 53.14 -4.50
N LEU A 93 0.45 52.33 -4.61
CA LEU A 93 0.54 51.04 -5.32
C LEU A 93 0.86 51.24 -6.81
N LYS A 94 0.24 52.22 -7.47
CA LYS A 94 0.52 52.57 -8.87
C LYS A 94 1.94 53.11 -9.05
N GLU A 95 2.42 53.94 -8.14
CA GLU A 95 3.79 54.48 -8.19
C GLU A 95 4.82 53.37 -8.03
N ALA A 96 4.65 52.46 -7.08
CA ALA A 96 5.51 51.28 -6.93
C ALA A 96 5.49 50.39 -8.19
N TRP A 97 4.32 50.25 -8.84
CA TRP A 97 4.21 49.51 -10.10
C TRP A 97 4.93 50.18 -11.26
N GLN A 98 4.94 51.51 -11.34
CA GLN A 98 5.66 52.26 -12.38
C GLN A 98 7.17 52.06 -12.31
N LEU A 99 7.72 51.87 -11.10
CA LEU A 99 9.14 51.63 -10.88
C LEU A 99 9.55 50.17 -11.14
N ALA A 100 8.59 49.24 -11.19
CA ALA A 100 8.84 47.82 -11.38
C ALA A 100 9.04 47.50 -12.87
N GLU A 101 10.27 47.18 -13.27
CA GLU A 101 10.60 46.83 -14.65
C GLU A 101 10.20 45.40 -15.01
N GLN A 102 10.30 44.44 -14.07
CA GLN A 102 9.97 43.03 -14.31
C GLN A 102 8.91 42.50 -13.35
N VAL A 103 9.01 42.77 -12.05
CA VAL A 103 8.06 42.27 -11.06
C VAL A 103 7.88 43.22 -9.88
N LEU A 104 6.64 43.40 -9.45
CA LEU A 104 6.27 44.08 -8.22
C LEU A 104 5.85 43.05 -7.18
N CYS A 105 6.43 43.12 -5.99
CA CYS A 105 6.02 42.37 -4.81
C CYS A 105 5.19 43.26 -3.90
N VAL A 106 3.95 42.89 -3.63
CA VAL A 106 3.04 43.61 -2.74
C VAL A 106 2.80 42.76 -1.50
N ALA A 107 3.04 43.33 -0.32
CA ALA A 107 2.69 42.69 0.94
C ALA A 107 1.89 43.60 1.86
N ALA A 108 0.88 43.05 2.51
CA ALA A 108 0.10 43.73 3.53
C ALA A 108 -0.29 42.77 4.66
N ARG A 109 -0.63 43.31 5.83
CA ARG A 109 -1.07 42.50 6.96
C ARG A 109 -2.42 41.85 6.66
N ILE A 110 -2.51 40.54 6.85
CA ILE A 110 -3.76 39.78 6.71
C ILE A 110 -4.37 39.43 8.07
N LEU A 111 -5.70 39.36 8.12
CA LEU A 111 -6.44 38.97 9.32
C LEU A 111 -6.46 37.43 9.46
N VAL A 112 -5.80 36.90 10.50
CA VAL A 112 -5.76 35.45 10.80
C VAL A 112 -6.43 35.24 12.16
N SER A 113 -7.77 35.11 12.15
CA SER A 113 -8.66 34.78 13.28
C SER A 113 -8.52 35.59 14.59
N ASP A 114 -9.65 36.20 15.00
CA ASP A 114 -9.93 36.93 16.25
C ASP A 114 -8.85 36.88 17.35
N GLN A 115 -8.10 37.99 17.48
CA GLN A 115 -7.51 38.37 18.76
C GLN A 115 -7.50 39.89 19.00
N SER A 116 -8.22 40.24 20.07
CA SER A 116 -7.84 41.16 21.15
C SER A 116 -8.23 42.64 21.02
N GLY A 117 -9.24 43.00 21.83
CA GLY A 117 -9.77 44.34 22.00
C GLY A 117 -8.75 45.39 22.45
N GLY A 118 -8.90 46.58 21.87
CA GLY A 118 -8.11 47.77 22.15
C GLY A 118 -8.01 48.76 20.99
N ASP A 119 -8.39 48.33 19.78
CA ASP A 119 -8.27 49.09 18.55
C ASP A 119 -9.57 49.86 18.25
N VAL A 120 -9.46 51.14 17.89
CA VAL A 120 -10.61 52.00 17.55
C VAL A 120 -10.79 51.97 16.03
N GLU A 121 -12.00 51.70 15.54
CA GLU A 121 -12.31 51.77 14.11
C GLU A 121 -12.00 53.18 13.56
N TYR A 122 -11.27 53.23 12.45
CA TYR A 122 -10.89 54.48 11.80
C TYR A 122 -10.81 54.26 10.29
N GLY A 123 -11.69 54.90 9.52
CA GLY A 123 -11.78 54.67 8.07
C GLY A 123 -12.14 53.21 7.76
N ASP A 124 -11.34 52.56 6.92
CA ASP A 124 -11.49 51.14 6.54
C ASP A 124 -10.59 50.18 7.34
N GLY A 125 -9.90 50.69 8.36
CA GLY A 125 -9.00 49.94 9.22
C GLY A 125 -9.13 50.33 10.69
N VAL A 126 -8.04 50.21 11.43
CA VAL A 126 -8.04 50.47 12.88
C VAL A 126 -6.90 51.39 13.30
N LEU A 127 -7.15 52.22 14.32
CA LEU A 127 -6.12 52.94 15.07
C LEU A 127 -5.64 52.11 16.25
N THR A 128 -4.37 51.75 16.20
CA THR A 128 -3.66 51.07 17.29
C THR A 128 -3.42 52.00 18.49
N ARG A 129 -3.20 51.43 19.68
CA ARG A 129 -2.87 52.17 20.92
C ARG A 129 -1.68 53.14 20.82
N ILE A 130 -0.76 52.93 19.86
CA ILE A 130 0.41 53.77 19.62
C ILE A 130 0.18 54.88 18.58
N GLY A 131 -1.06 55.04 18.09
CA GLY A 131 -1.47 56.09 17.14
C GLY A 131 -1.09 55.79 15.68
N THR A 132 -0.92 54.51 15.33
CA THR A 132 -0.70 54.07 13.93
C THR A 132 -1.97 53.47 13.35
N PHE A 133 -2.26 53.80 12.09
CA PHE A 133 -3.32 53.17 11.31
C PHE A 133 -2.87 51.78 10.81
N GLN A 134 -3.77 50.81 10.85
CA GLN A 134 -3.57 49.47 10.30
C GLN A 134 -4.81 49.00 9.54
N LYS A 135 -4.67 48.81 8.22
CA LYS A 135 -5.64 48.05 7.41
C LYS A 135 -5.26 46.58 7.40
N TYR A 136 -6.09 45.75 8.00
CA TYR A 136 -6.00 44.31 7.85
C TYR A 136 -6.81 43.88 6.62
N PHE A 137 -6.18 43.17 5.70
CA PHE A 137 -6.83 42.62 4.53
C PHE A 137 -7.20 41.16 4.77
N THR A 138 -8.23 40.65 4.10
CA THR A 138 -8.27 39.20 3.83
C THR A 138 -7.37 38.85 2.64
N GLN A 139 -7.00 37.57 2.49
CA GLN A 139 -6.20 37.14 1.34
C GLN A 139 -6.90 37.46 -0.01
N ALA A 140 -8.22 37.25 -0.07
CA ALA A 140 -9.02 37.52 -1.25
C ALA A 140 -9.17 39.03 -1.52
N GLU A 141 -9.39 39.82 -0.46
CA GLU A 141 -9.51 41.27 -0.54
C GLU A 141 -8.21 41.92 -1.02
N LEU A 142 -7.06 41.49 -0.51
CA LEU A 142 -5.76 42.02 -0.97
C LEU A 142 -5.51 41.70 -2.44
N ARG A 143 -5.84 40.47 -2.88
CA ARG A 143 -5.75 40.08 -4.31
C ARG A 143 -6.62 41.00 -5.16
N GLN A 144 -7.90 41.13 -4.82
CA GLN A 144 -8.85 41.95 -5.56
C GLN A 144 -8.43 43.42 -5.59
N TYR A 145 -7.94 43.95 -4.47
CA TYR A 145 -7.45 45.32 -4.38
C TYR A 145 -6.27 45.58 -5.33
N VAL A 146 -5.29 44.66 -5.36
CA VAL A 146 -4.12 44.77 -6.25
C VAL A 146 -4.53 44.67 -7.71
N GLU A 147 -5.33 43.66 -8.07
CA GLU A 147 -5.77 43.43 -9.45
C GLU A 147 -6.63 44.58 -9.98
N ALA A 148 -7.57 45.08 -9.17
CA ALA A 148 -8.44 46.20 -9.54
C ALA A 148 -7.68 47.53 -9.68
N THR A 149 -6.67 47.77 -8.84
CA THR A 149 -5.89 49.02 -8.85
C THR A 149 -4.91 49.08 -10.02
N LEU A 150 -4.29 47.94 -10.35
CA LEU A 150 -3.25 47.87 -11.38
C LEU A 150 -3.76 47.39 -12.75
N GLY A 151 -4.95 46.77 -12.80
CA GLY A 151 -5.47 46.14 -14.02
C GLY A 151 -4.62 44.95 -14.49
N GLN A 152 -3.87 44.33 -13.60
CA GLN A 152 -2.97 43.20 -13.87
C GLN A 152 -3.30 42.05 -12.93
N GLU A 153 -3.22 40.81 -13.42
CA GLU A 153 -3.35 39.62 -12.57
C GLU A 153 -2.20 39.55 -11.55
N CYS A 154 -2.50 39.13 -10.32
CA CYS A 154 -1.46 38.91 -9.32
C CYS A 154 -1.43 37.45 -8.83
N PHE A 155 -0.23 37.00 -8.47
CA PHE A 155 0.05 35.60 -8.13
C PHE A 155 0.44 35.48 -6.66
N PRO A 156 -0.21 34.60 -5.88
CA PRO A 156 0.10 34.46 -4.46
C PRO A 156 1.48 33.82 -4.25
N ALA A 157 2.30 34.43 -3.39
CA ALA A 157 3.63 33.94 -3.00
C ALA A 157 3.65 33.38 -1.56
N ALA A 158 2.85 33.95 -0.68
CA ALA A 158 2.61 33.55 0.71
C ALA A 158 1.32 34.22 1.23
N PRO A 159 0.79 33.86 2.42
CA PRO A 159 -0.30 34.61 3.02
C PRO A 159 0.09 36.10 3.17
N GLY A 160 -0.72 36.99 2.60
CA GLY A 160 -0.49 38.43 2.56
C GLY A 160 0.57 38.92 1.59
N VAL A 161 1.10 38.08 0.68
CA VAL A 161 2.15 38.44 -0.29
C VAL A 161 1.77 38.03 -1.72
N PHE A 162 1.81 38.97 -2.65
CA PHE A 162 1.49 38.78 -4.07
C PHE A 162 2.58 39.31 -4.99
N TYR A 163 2.75 38.66 -6.14
CA TYR A 163 3.58 39.12 -7.25
C TYR A 163 2.74 39.59 -8.41
N VAL A 164 3.12 40.72 -9.00
CA VAL A 164 2.57 41.24 -10.24
C VAL A 164 3.71 41.28 -11.25
N PHE A 165 3.61 40.49 -12.32
CA PHE A 165 4.67 40.39 -13.32
C PHE A 165 4.41 41.33 -14.48
N ARG A 166 5.43 42.10 -14.86
CA ARG A 166 5.49 42.86 -16.11
C ARG A 166 6.18 42.04 -17.21
N ASP A 167 7.16 41.24 -16.81
CA ASP A 167 7.91 40.35 -17.69
C ASP A 167 7.20 38.99 -17.82
N GLU A 168 6.68 38.71 -19.03
CA GLU A 168 5.94 37.48 -19.33
C GLU A 168 6.84 36.22 -19.34
N GLU A 169 8.13 36.35 -19.65
CA GLU A 169 9.09 35.23 -19.59
C GLU A 169 9.39 34.87 -18.13
N LEU A 170 9.61 35.88 -17.29
CA LEU A 170 9.81 35.70 -15.85
C LEU A 170 8.57 35.10 -15.18
N LYS A 171 7.37 35.54 -15.59
CA LYS A 171 6.08 34.97 -15.17
C LYS A 171 5.93 33.51 -15.57
N SER A 172 6.22 33.19 -16.84
CA SER A 172 6.16 31.82 -17.36
C SER A 172 7.13 30.90 -16.60
N ASN A 173 8.36 31.35 -16.38
CA ASN A 173 9.37 30.63 -15.61
C ASN A 173 8.94 30.44 -14.14
N TYR A 174 8.37 31.46 -13.50
CA TYR A 174 7.83 31.36 -12.14
C TYR A 174 6.70 30.32 -12.05
N LEU A 175 5.72 30.37 -12.95
CA LEU A 175 4.60 29.42 -13.00
C LEU A 175 5.06 28.00 -13.34
N ALA A 176 5.90 27.81 -14.35
CA ALA A 176 6.46 26.50 -14.71
C ALA A 176 7.22 25.86 -13.54
N SER A 177 7.91 26.68 -12.75
CA SER A 177 8.65 26.22 -11.57
C SER A 177 7.78 25.81 -10.38
N LYS A 178 6.48 26.16 -10.38
CA LYS A 178 5.46 25.70 -9.42
C LYS A 178 4.77 24.40 -9.85
N TYR A 179 4.75 24.10 -11.15
CA TYR A 179 4.07 22.93 -11.73
C TYR A 179 5.01 21.80 -12.20
N HIS A 180 6.33 22.00 -12.19
CA HIS A 180 7.32 20.93 -12.34
C HIS A 180 7.82 20.41 -10.99
N ARG A 181 7.75 19.08 -10.78
CA ARG A 181 8.47 18.37 -9.70
C ARG A 181 9.97 18.70 -9.83
N ARG A 182 10.46 19.62 -9.00
CA ARG A 182 11.87 20.05 -8.99
C ARG A 182 12.76 18.94 -8.39
N ILE A 183 13.62 18.39 -9.23
CA ILE A 183 14.93 17.87 -8.82
C ILE A 183 15.90 19.05 -9.01
N ALA A 184 16.50 19.56 -7.93
CA ALA A 184 17.43 20.69 -7.95
C ALA A 184 18.85 20.23 -7.60
N ALA A 185 19.86 20.73 -8.33
CA ALA A 185 21.27 20.64 -7.92
C ALA A 185 21.61 21.76 -6.89
N PRO A 186 22.51 21.54 -5.91
CA PRO A 186 22.50 22.24 -4.61
C PRO A 186 23.42 23.47 -4.54
N ARG A 187 22.92 24.58 -3.96
CA ARG A 187 23.76 25.65 -3.37
C ARG A 187 23.92 25.36 -1.88
N LYS A 188 25.15 25.16 -1.40
CA LYS A 188 25.44 24.76 -0.01
C LYS A 188 24.82 25.73 1.00
N ARG A 189 23.86 25.28 1.81
CA ARG A 189 23.19 26.09 2.84
C ARG A 189 24.23 26.46 3.92
N ILE A 190 24.17 27.66 4.53
CA ILE A 190 25.07 28.03 5.66
C ILE A 190 25.00 26.98 6.79
N ALA A 191 23.84 26.36 6.97
CA ALA A 191 23.67 25.22 7.87
C ALA A 191 24.46 23.99 7.42
N GLU A 192 24.53 23.69 6.11
CA GLU A 192 25.37 22.62 5.55
C GLU A 192 26.86 22.95 5.68
N VAL A 193 27.27 24.21 5.50
CA VAL A 193 28.68 24.62 5.70
C VAL A 193 29.08 24.49 7.17
N ARG A 194 28.25 24.95 8.10
CA ARG A 194 28.50 24.83 9.54
C ARG A 194 28.38 23.39 10.04
N TYR A 195 27.52 22.60 9.42
CA TYR A 195 27.43 21.16 9.65
C TYR A 195 28.72 20.47 9.19
N GLU A 196 29.16 20.70 7.96
CA GLU A 196 30.40 20.13 7.41
C GLU A 196 31.63 20.54 8.23
N ALA A 197 31.69 21.77 8.73
CA ALA A 197 32.79 22.25 9.57
C ALA A 197 32.91 21.53 10.92
N HIS A 198 31.84 20.90 11.40
CA HIS A 198 31.77 20.21 12.70
C HIS A 198 31.17 18.80 12.56
N ARG A 199 31.35 18.19 11.39
CA ARG A 199 30.67 16.97 10.98
C ARG A 199 30.86 15.83 11.96
N GLU A 200 32.09 15.58 12.40
CA GLU A 200 32.40 14.46 13.30
C GLU A 200 31.58 14.50 14.59
N VAL A 201 31.48 15.67 15.22
CA VAL A 201 30.75 15.85 16.49
C VAL A 201 29.24 15.79 16.26
N LEU A 202 28.75 16.33 15.14
CA LEU A 202 27.33 16.34 14.80
C LEU A 202 26.84 14.95 14.33
N ASP A 203 27.65 14.20 13.59
CA ASP A 203 27.38 12.82 13.17
C ASP A 203 27.32 11.90 14.41
N ALA A 204 28.25 12.04 15.36
CA ALA A 204 28.18 11.31 16.63
C ALA A 204 26.91 11.66 17.44
N LEU A 205 26.47 12.94 17.42
CA LEU A 205 25.22 13.34 18.05
C LEU A 205 24.00 12.77 17.30
N ILE A 206 24.03 12.70 15.97
CA ILE A 206 23.00 12.04 15.14
C ILE A 206 22.88 10.57 15.52
N GLU A 207 23.98 9.85 15.65
CA GLU A 207 24.00 8.45 16.06
C GLU A 207 23.39 8.28 17.45
N ALA A 208 23.81 9.09 18.43
CA ALA A 208 23.24 9.07 19.78
C ALA A 208 21.73 9.35 19.79
N ILE A 209 21.26 10.34 19.03
CA ILE A 209 19.82 10.65 18.92
C ILE A 209 19.06 9.54 18.20
N THR A 210 19.67 8.89 17.20
CA THR A 210 19.06 7.76 16.48
C THR A 210 18.95 6.52 17.37
N GLU A 211 19.95 6.30 18.24
CA GLU A 211 19.92 5.24 19.23
C GLU A 211 18.85 5.49 20.29
N LEU A 212 18.76 6.72 20.82
CA LEU A 212 17.86 7.06 21.92
C LEU A 212 16.43 7.42 21.47
N GLY A 213 16.25 7.92 20.25
CA GLY A 213 14.99 8.50 19.74
C GLY A 213 14.59 9.83 20.37
N ARG A 214 15.45 10.38 21.22
CA ARG A 214 15.32 11.67 21.89
C ARG A 214 16.70 12.33 22.00
N LEU A 215 16.72 13.59 22.42
CA LEU A 215 17.98 14.26 22.74
C LEU A 215 18.64 13.56 23.95
N PRO A 216 19.95 13.23 23.89
CA PRO A 216 20.68 12.70 25.03
C PRO A 216 20.78 13.74 26.16
N GLU A 217 20.82 13.26 27.41
CA GLU A 217 21.32 14.05 28.53
C GLU A 217 22.86 14.11 28.50
N PRO A 218 23.50 15.08 29.18
CA PRO A 218 24.96 15.28 29.10
C PRO A 218 25.79 14.04 29.45
N ASP A 219 25.31 13.18 30.35
CA ASP A 219 25.95 11.93 30.76
C ASP A 219 25.67 10.74 29.80
N GLU A 220 24.75 10.89 28.85
CA GLU A 220 24.41 9.87 27.84
C GLU A 220 25.17 10.07 26.53
N PHE A 221 25.95 11.15 26.40
CA PHE A 221 26.70 11.47 25.18
C PHE A 221 28.10 12.00 25.51
N ALA A 222 29.13 11.25 25.09
CA ALA A 222 30.51 11.51 25.47
C ALA A 222 31.05 12.88 25.02
N LEU A 223 30.59 13.39 23.86
CA LEU A 223 31.03 14.68 23.31
C LEU A 223 30.13 15.85 23.74
N SER A 224 29.36 15.70 24.83
CA SER A 224 28.42 16.72 25.28
C SER A 224 29.07 18.07 25.57
N GLU A 225 30.22 18.09 26.26
CA GLU A 225 30.96 19.32 26.55
C GLU A 225 31.41 20.01 25.25
N GLN A 226 31.99 19.26 24.33
CA GLN A 226 32.45 19.79 23.03
C GLN A 226 31.30 20.38 22.21
N VAL A 227 30.12 19.75 22.23
CA VAL A 227 28.91 20.29 21.57
C VAL A 227 28.43 21.56 22.26
N VAL A 228 28.41 21.60 23.59
CA VAL A 228 27.98 22.77 24.36
C VAL A 228 28.93 23.94 24.10
N ASP A 229 30.23 23.73 24.08
CA ASP A 229 31.22 24.79 23.80
C ASP A 229 31.06 25.37 22.38
N THR A 230 30.78 24.51 21.41
CA THR A 230 30.71 24.91 19.99
C THR A 230 29.35 25.52 19.60
N PHE A 231 28.25 24.98 20.15
CA PHE A 231 26.88 25.30 19.72
C PHE A 231 26.02 25.92 20.83
N GLY A 232 26.54 26.01 22.06
CA GLY A 232 25.87 26.53 23.25
C GLY A 232 24.99 25.49 23.97
N SER A 233 24.44 24.51 23.27
CA SER A 233 23.72 23.38 23.88
C SER A 233 23.47 22.24 22.88
N LEU A 234 23.24 21.02 23.40
CA LEU A 234 22.79 19.86 22.62
C LEU A 234 21.52 20.19 21.81
N LYS A 235 20.58 20.94 22.40
CA LYS A 235 19.33 21.36 21.73
C LYS A 235 19.59 22.29 20.55
N ARG A 236 20.55 23.22 20.67
CA ARG A 236 20.94 24.11 19.58
C ARG A 236 21.66 23.36 18.46
N ALA A 237 22.55 22.43 18.81
CA ALA A 237 23.21 21.56 17.84
C ALA A 237 22.19 20.69 17.08
N PHE A 238 21.22 20.09 17.79
CA PHE A 238 20.15 19.35 17.14
C PHE A 238 19.25 20.24 16.28
N GLY A 239 19.03 21.49 16.69
CA GLY A 239 18.36 22.50 15.86
C GLY A 239 19.09 22.82 14.55
N LEU A 240 20.42 22.70 14.50
CA LEU A 240 21.20 22.80 13.27
C LEU A 240 21.05 21.54 12.42
N ILE A 241 21.19 20.35 13.03
CA ILE A 241 20.99 19.05 12.36
C ILE A 241 19.62 19.02 11.66
N ARG A 242 18.54 19.36 12.36
CA ARG A 242 17.18 19.42 11.81
C ARG A 242 16.99 20.34 10.60
N ARG A 243 17.88 21.31 10.38
CA ARG A 243 17.83 22.21 9.21
C ARG A 243 18.49 21.60 7.98
N VAL A 244 19.35 20.59 8.16
CA VAL A 244 20.08 19.89 7.10
C VAL A 244 19.57 18.46 6.87
N THR A 245 18.84 17.88 7.83
CA THR A 245 18.17 16.58 7.75
C THR A 245 16.64 16.71 7.66
N SER A 246 15.91 15.66 7.28
CA SER A 246 14.43 15.67 7.25
C SER A 246 13.82 15.64 8.66
N GLU A 247 12.78 16.43 8.90
CA GLU A 247 12.00 16.36 10.15
C GLU A 247 11.23 15.03 10.28
N ASP A 248 10.75 14.49 9.15
CA ASP A 248 10.03 13.21 9.10
C ASP A 248 10.91 12.03 9.54
N ASP A 249 12.23 12.10 9.30
CA ASP A 249 13.16 11.05 9.72
C ASP A 249 13.30 11.02 11.24
N TRP A 250 13.36 12.19 11.88
CA TRP A 250 13.42 12.26 13.35
C TRP A 250 12.11 11.86 14.01
N GLU A 251 10.98 12.20 13.42
CA GLU A 251 9.68 11.74 13.93
C GLU A 251 9.55 10.21 13.80
N ARG A 252 10.05 9.62 12.71
CA ARG A 252 10.14 8.15 12.55
C ARG A 252 11.01 7.50 13.62
N VAL A 253 12.23 8.02 13.86
CA VAL A 253 13.13 7.51 14.90
C VAL A 253 12.46 7.61 16.28
N ARG A 254 11.90 8.79 16.61
CA ARG A 254 11.19 9.01 17.88
C ARG A 254 10.03 8.04 18.06
N LYS A 255 9.21 7.87 17.01
CA LYS A 255 8.10 6.94 17.00
C LYS A 255 8.58 5.51 17.24
N GLN A 256 9.57 5.03 16.48
CA GLN A 256 10.10 3.67 16.62
C GLN A 256 10.61 3.38 18.03
N ARG A 257 11.35 4.31 18.65
CA ARG A 257 11.83 4.16 20.04
C ARG A 257 10.71 4.22 21.08
N SER A 258 9.71 5.08 20.87
CA SER A 258 8.53 5.10 21.74
C SER A 258 7.74 3.79 21.67
N GLU A 259 7.64 3.21 20.47
CA GLU A 259 6.99 1.95 20.21
C GLU A 259 7.72 0.75 20.84
N ASP A 260 9.06 0.71 20.74
CA ASP A 260 9.91 -0.26 21.44
C ASP A 260 9.63 -0.26 22.97
N LEU A 261 9.54 0.94 23.56
CA LEU A 261 9.25 1.11 24.98
C LEU A 261 7.84 0.64 25.35
N LEU A 262 6.83 0.89 24.49
CA LEU A 262 5.48 0.37 24.70
C LEU A 262 5.43 -1.16 24.64
N VAL A 263 6.12 -1.77 23.68
CA VAL A 263 6.22 -3.24 23.57
C VAL A 263 6.86 -3.82 24.83
N TYR A 264 7.95 -3.23 25.31
CA TYR A 264 8.60 -3.64 26.56
C TYR A 264 7.64 -3.56 27.75
N LEU A 265 6.97 -2.42 27.96
CA LEU A 265 6.05 -2.23 29.08
C LEU A 265 4.83 -3.14 29.00
N ALA A 266 4.31 -3.40 27.80
CA ALA A 266 3.21 -4.32 27.57
C ALA A 266 3.58 -5.75 27.97
N LEU A 267 4.75 -6.23 27.52
CA LEU A 267 5.22 -7.59 27.81
C LEU A 267 5.69 -7.76 29.26
N ALA A 268 6.21 -6.71 29.91
CA ALA A 268 6.55 -6.73 31.33
C ALA A 268 5.34 -7.02 32.24
N ASN A 269 4.10 -6.89 31.72
CA ASN A 269 2.88 -7.20 32.44
C ASN A 269 2.62 -8.72 32.64
N PHE A 270 3.33 -9.60 31.92
CA PHE A 270 3.22 -11.05 32.15
C PHE A 270 3.82 -11.49 33.49
N GLY A 271 4.72 -10.69 34.06
CA GLY A 271 5.27 -10.86 35.41
C GLY A 271 4.80 -9.76 36.34
N VAL A 272 5.73 -9.19 37.12
CA VAL A 272 5.49 -7.96 37.88
C VAL A 272 6.11 -6.81 37.09
N ARG A 273 5.27 -5.93 36.54
CA ARG A 273 5.76 -4.73 35.86
C ARG A 273 6.57 -3.89 36.87
N PRO A 274 7.81 -3.49 36.55
CA PRO A 274 8.66 -2.75 37.47
C PRO A 274 8.03 -1.39 37.83
N LYS A 275 8.33 -0.89 39.03
CA LYS A 275 8.02 0.49 39.41
C LYS A 275 8.94 1.44 38.65
N PHE A 276 8.51 2.69 38.50
CA PHE A 276 9.31 3.72 37.81
C PHE A 276 10.73 3.85 38.38
N SER A 277 10.89 3.77 39.70
CA SER A 277 12.19 3.83 40.39
C SER A 277 13.09 2.62 40.17
N GLU A 278 12.52 1.48 39.74
CA GLU A 278 13.25 0.24 39.49
C GLU A 278 13.74 0.16 38.03
N LEU A 279 13.24 1.05 37.16
CA LEU A 279 13.74 1.18 35.79
C LEU A 279 15.13 1.80 35.78
N SER A 280 15.95 1.43 34.79
CA SER A 280 17.23 2.12 34.55
C SER A 280 17.01 3.62 34.30
N ILE A 281 18.03 4.44 34.61
CA ILE A 281 17.97 5.90 34.41
C ILE A 281 17.64 6.24 32.94
N LYS A 282 18.23 5.49 31.98
CA LYS A 282 17.92 5.61 30.54
C LYS A 282 16.41 5.44 30.29
N PHE A 283 15.83 4.34 30.77
CA PHE A 283 14.39 4.08 30.61
C PHE A 283 13.51 5.12 31.31
N GLN A 284 13.90 5.61 32.48
CA GLN A 284 13.17 6.67 33.18
C GLN A 284 13.12 7.97 32.36
N ARG A 285 14.23 8.31 31.69
CA ARG A 285 14.33 9.46 30.79
C ARG A 285 13.50 9.26 29.52
N ASP A 286 13.54 8.06 28.93
CA ASP A 286 12.76 7.69 27.75
C ASP A 286 11.25 7.83 28.00
N VAL A 287 10.77 7.32 29.14
CA VAL A 287 9.37 7.47 29.58
C VAL A 287 8.95 8.94 29.67
N LYS A 288 9.80 9.79 30.27
CA LYS A 288 9.51 11.23 30.40
C LYS A 288 9.49 11.92 29.03
N ALA A 289 10.40 11.56 28.14
CA ALA A 289 10.53 12.18 26.82
C ALA A 289 9.41 11.78 25.83
N PHE A 290 8.95 10.52 25.90
CA PHE A 290 7.95 10.00 24.96
C PHE A 290 6.52 10.12 25.48
N PHE A 291 6.30 9.90 26.78
CA PHE A 291 4.96 9.75 27.36
C PHE A 291 4.64 10.75 28.48
N ALA A 292 5.57 11.69 28.75
CA ALA A 292 5.56 12.65 29.86
C ALA A 292 5.70 12.02 31.26
N ASN A 293 5.01 10.92 31.55
CA ASN A 293 5.09 10.20 32.81
C ASN A 293 4.83 8.70 32.65
N TYR A 294 5.23 7.92 33.67
CA TYR A 294 5.14 6.46 33.65
C TYR A 294 3.72 5.93 33.57
N LYS A 295 2.75 6.61 34.20
CA LYS A 295 1.35 6.21 34.18
C LYS A 295 0.78 6.24 32.76
N ASN A 296 1.10 7.28 32.00
CA ASN A 296 0.68 7.39 30.59
C ASN A 296 1.28 6.27 29.73
N ALA A 297 2.58 6.00 29.88
CA ALA A 297 3.26 4.93 29.16
C ALA A 297 2.63 3.56 29.45
N CYS A 298 2.36 3.25 30.73
CA CYS A 298 1.66 2.02 31.13
C CYS A 298 0.26 1.93 30.55
N ASN A 299 -0.54 3.00 30.63
CA ASN A 299 -1.91 3.00 30.09
C ASN A 299 -1.94 2.74 28.58
N GLU A 300 -0.98 3.30 27.83
CA GLU A 300 -0.89 3.10 26.40
C GLU A 300 -0.40 1.69 26.04
N ALA A 301 0.57 1.16 26.79
CA ALA A 301 1.01 -0.23 26.67
C ALA A 301 -0.12 -1.22 26.97
N ASP A 302 -0.93 -0.95 28.00
CA ASP A 302 -2.09 -1.79 28.37
C ASP A 302 -3.18 -1.77 27.29
N ARG A 303 -3.42 -0.62 26.65
CA ARG A 303 -4.33 -0.52 25.50
C ARG A 303 -3.86 -1.36 24.32
N LEU A 304 -2.57 -1.29 23.98
CA LEU A 304 -1.99 -2.13 22.90
C LEU A 304 -2.06 -3.61 23.24
N MET A 305 -1.76 -3.97 24.50
CA MET A 305 -1.85 -5.34 25.00
C MET A 305 -3.29 -5.89 24.90
N PHE A 306 -4.30 -5.10 25.27
CA PHE A 306 -5.69 -5.50 25.13
C PHE A 306 -6.09 -5.71 23.66
N ARG A 307 -5.69 -4.80 22.77
CA ARG A 307 -5.89 -4.94 21.32
C ARG A 307 -5.21 -6.19 20.74
N ALA A 308 -4.06 -6.60 21.29
CA ALA A 308 -3.38 -7.82 20.83
C ALA A 308 -4.19 -9.10 21.09
N GLY A 309 -5.20 -9.04 21.98
CA GLY A 309 -6.15 -10.13 22.22
C GLY A 309 -7.34 -10.18 21.26
N ASP A 310 -7.52 -9.14 20.44
CA ASP A 310 -8.65 -8.98 19.51
C ASP A 310 -8.29 -9.49 18.10
N PRO A 311 -8.97 -10.54 17.59
CA PRO A 311 -8.72 -11.08 16.26
C PRO A 311 -8.88 -10.07 15.11
N ASP A 312 -9.82 -9.11 15.22
CA ASP A 312 -10.07 -8.15 14.14
C ASP A 312 -8.96 -7.10 14.06
N GLU A 313 -8.41 -6.70 15.22
CA GLU A 313 -7.25 -5.81 15.32
C GLU A 313 -6.00 -6.49 14.77
N ILE A 314 -5.78 -7.77 15.09
CA ILE A 314 -4.68 -8.58 14.54
C ILE A 314 -4.83 -8.77 13.03
N ASP A 315 -6.03 -9.06 12.54
CA ASP A 315 -6.31 -9.17 11.11
C ASP A 315 -5.99 -7.87 10.38
N ALA A 316 -6.51 -6.75 10.89
CA ALA A 316 -6.24 -5.43 10.35
C ALA A 316 -4.74 -5.17 10.30
N ALA A 317 -4.03 -5.38 11.41
CA ALA A 317 -2.57 -5.23 11.51
C ALA A 317 -1.81 -6.07 10.49
N CYS A 318 -2.18 -7.34 10.32
CA CYS A 318 -1.56 -8.22 9.34
C CYS A 318 -1.74 -7.71 7.90
N LYS A 319 -2.91 -7.15 7.57
CA LYS A 319 -3.20 -6.60 6.23
C LYS A 319 -2.43 -5.33 5.91
N ARG A 320 -2.17 -4.46 6.90
CA ARG A 320 -1.42 -3.20 6.72
C ARG A 320 0.09 -3.39 6.84
N SER A 321 0.54 -4.55 7.30
CA SER A 321 1.96 -4.85 7.41
C SER A 321 2.63 -4.77 6.03
N SER A 322 3.67 -3.95 5.93
CA SER A 322 4.53 -3.88 4.73
C SER A 322 5.45 -5.10 4.61
N ILE A 323 5.60 -5.85 5.69
CA ILE A 323 6.49 -7.00 5.83
C ILE A 323 5.67 -8.25 6.12
N GLY A 324 6.02 -9.34 5.43
CA GLY A 324 5.44 -10.66 5.60
C GLY A 324 4.66 -11.14 4.39
N ARG A 325 4.68 -12.46 4.18
CA ARG A 325 3.80 -13.13 3.24
C ARG A 325 2.42 -13.30 3.89
N LEU A 326 1.47 -12.48 3.47
CA LEU A 326 0.07 -12.58 3.88
C LEU A 326 -0.61 -13.76 3.17
N CYS A 327 -1.21 -14.64 3.96
CA CYS A 327 -2.06 -15.75 3.54
C CYS A 327 -3.48 -15.54 4.10
N PRO A 328 -4.50 -16.27 3.62
CA PRO A 328 -5.89 -16.08 4.05
C PRO A 328 -6.11 -16.11 5.56
N SER A 329 -5.34 -16.92 6.30
CA SER A 329 -5.50 -17.10 7.76
C SER A 329 -4.29 -16.67 8.59
N SER A 330 -3.22 -16.18 7.98
CA SER A 330 -1.97 -15.88 8.70
C SER A 330 -1.04 -14.93 7.97
N LEU A 331 -0.19 -14.24 8.73
CA LEU A 331 0.99 -13.54 8.22
C LEU A 331 2.25 -14.35 8.55
N TRP A 332 3.12 -14.56 7.57
CA TRP A 332 4.38 -15.26 7.73
C TRP A 332 5.56 -14.32 7.55
N ILE A 333 6.50 -14.33 8.48
CA ILE A 333 7.71 -13.52 8.44
C ILE A 333 8.94 -14.38 8.75
N HIS A 334 10.11 -13.91 8.31
CA HIS A 334 11.37 -14.40 8.83
C HIS A 334 11.64 -13.78 10.20
N GLU A 335 12.35 -14.47 11.09
CA GLU A 335 12.60 -13.94 12.43
C GLU A 335 13.41 -12.64 12.43
N SER A 336 14.25 -12.42 11.42
CA SER A 336 15.12 -11.25 11.29
C SER A 336 14.36 -9.92 11.14
N VAL A 337 13.08 -9.98 10.76
CA VAL A 337 12.23 -8.79 10.59
C VAL A 337 11.18 -8.63 11.69
N ARG A 338 11.23 -9.48 12.73
CA ARG A 338 10.28 -9.45 13.85
C ARG A 338 10.15 -8.06 14.47
N ASP A 339 11.27 -7.36 14.66
CA ASP A 339 11.29 -6.03 15.29
C ASP A 339 10.82 -4.90 14.38
N GLN A 340 10.61 -5.18 13.09
CA GLN A 340 10.07 -4.21 12.12
C GLN A 340 8.56 -4.29 11.99
N LEU A 341 7.93 -5.30 12.60
CA LEU A 341 6.49 -5.36 12.72
C LEU A 341 5.97 -4.18 13.53
N GLU A 342 4.74 -3.78 13.26
CA GLU A 342 4.09 -2.77 14.10
C GLU A 342 3.91 -3.26 15.56
N PRO A 343 3.80 -2.33 16.53
CA PRO A 343 3.84 -2.67 17.96
C PRO A 343 2.81 -3.73 18.37
N LEU A 344 1.63 -3.67 17.78
CA LEU A 344 0.55 -4.61 18.05
C LEU A 344 0.93 -6.05 17.70
N LEU A 345 1.56 -6.27 16.55
CA LEU A 345 2.01 -7.59 16.11
C LEU A 345 3.24 -8.06 16.90
N ARG A 346 4.13 -7.13 17.29
CA ARG A 346 5.28 -7.43 18.17
C ARG A 346 4.84 -7.85 19.56
N ILE A 347 3.79 -7.23 20.09
CA ILE A 347 3.17 -7.66 21.35
C ILE A 347 2.51 -9.02 21.17
N TYR A 348 1.74 -9.23 20.11
CA TYR A 348 1.08 -10.52 19.83
C TYR A 348 2.07 -11.70 19.72
N GLU A 349 3.17 -11.52 18.97
CA GLU A 349 4.30 -12.47 18.94
C GLU A 349 4.98 -12.57 20.30
N GLY A 350 5.26 -11.42 20.92
CA GLY A 350 5.95 -11.30 22.19
C GLY A 350 5.24 -12.03 23.33
N CYS A 351 3.90 -12.10 23.31
CA CYS A 351 3.11 -12.91 24.24
C CYS A 351 3.47 -14.40 24.14
N ALA A 352 3.64 -14.92 22.92
CA ALA A 352 4.02 -16.31 22.70
C ALA A 352 5.48 -16.55 23.12
N ARG A 353 6.38 -15.64 22.76
CA ARG A 353 7.81 -15.72 23.10
C ARG A 353 8.08 -15.55 24.59
N ALA A 354 7.34 -14.69 25.29
CA ALA A 354 7.44 -14.54 26.74
C ALA A 354 7.04 -15.83 27.47
N TYR A 355 6.13 -16.61 26.90
CA TYR A 355 5.70 -17.90 27.44
C TYR A 355 6.65 -19.06 27.09
N LEU A 356 7.15 -19.11 25.86
CA LEU A 356 8.00 -20.21 25.36
C LEU A 356 9.49 -20.03 25.59
N GLY A 357 9.97 -18.78 25.65
CA GLY A 357 11.37 -18.46 25.43
C GLY A 357 11.76 -18.46 23.94
N SER A 358 13.07 -18.51 23.69
CA SER A 358 13.63 -18.68 22.34
C SER A 358 13.47 -20.13 21.87
N ILE A 359 13.08 -20.31 20.61
CA ILE A 359 13.01 -21.62 19.97
C ILE A 359 14.20 -21.73 19.03
N GLU A 360 15.10 -22.68 19.33
CA GLU A 360 16.26 -22.98 18.48
C GLU A 360 15.79 -23.41 17.08
N ASP A 361 16.59 -23.07 16.06
CA ASP A 361 16.39 -23.38 14.63
C ASP A 361 15.12 -22.81 13.96
N ALA A 362 14.24 -22.12 14.70
CA ALA A 362 13.04 -21.52 14.15
C ALA A 362 13.31 -20.16 13.47
N ASN A 363 13.56 -20.20 12.16
CA ASN A 363 13.79 -19.00 11.35
C ASN A 363 12.51 -18.34 10.80
N LEU A 364 11.34 -18.96 10.97
CA LEU A 364 10.06 -18.43 10.51
C LEU A 364 9.04 -18.28 11.64
N ILE A 365 8.26 -17.20 11.58
CA ILE A 365 7.17 -16.91 12.50
C ILE A 365 5.86 -16.78 11.72
N LYS A 366 4.86 -17.55 12.13
CA LYS A 366 3.49 -17.51 11.61
C LYS A 366 2.56 -16.89 12.65
N LEU A 367 2.07 -15.69 12.36
CA LEU A 367 1.03 -15.02 13.14
C LEU A 367 -0.35 -15.42 12.59
N HIS A 368 -1.16 -16.13 13.38
CA HIS A 368 -2.52 -16.51 12.95
C HIS A 368 -3.47 -15.34 13.17
N ARG A 369 -4.19 -14.94 12.12
CA ARG A 369 -5.04 -13.74 12.09
C ARG A 369 -6.25 -13.85 13.01
N PHE A 370 -6.89 -15.02 13.04
CA PHE A 370 -8.23 -15.16 13.67
C PHE A 370 -8.27 -16.02 14.92
N SER A 371 -7.20 -16.76 15.22
CA SER A 371 -7.28 -17.89 16.14
C SER A 371 -6.46 -17.77 17.42
N GLY A 372 -5.83 -16.62 17.67
CA GLY A 372 -5.04 -16.37 18.88
C GLY A 372 -3.86 -17.34 19.01
N LYS A 373 -3.15 -17.59 17.91
CA LYS A 373 -2.04 -18.54 17.81
C LYS A 373 -0.83 -17.91 17.17
N VAL A 374 0.33 -18.35 17.62
CA VAL A 374 1.63 -18.09 16.98
C VAL A 374 2.28 -19.42 16.71
N SER A 375 2.98 -19.56 15.58
CA SER A 375 3.79 -20.75 15.30
C SER A 375 5.19 -20.33 14.91
N TYR A 376 6.18 -21.02 15.47
CA TYR A 376 7.59 -20.89 15.15
C TYR A 376 7.98 -22.12 14.34
N LEU A 377 8.59 -21.92 13.17
CA LEU A 377 8.86 -22.98 12.21
C LEU A 377 10.32 -22.98 11.81
N ALA A 378 10.91 -24.17 11.78
CA ALA A 378 12.25 -24.37 11.24
C ALA A 378 12.17 -24.61 9.73
N CYS A 379 13.01 -23.91 8.98
CA CYS A 379 13.17 -24.06 7.54
C CYS A 379 14.66 -23.95 7.18
N PRO A 380 15.47 -25.01 7.39
CA PRO A 380 16.91 -24.95 7.18
C PRO A 380 17.29 -24.58 5.73
N ASP A 381 16.46 -24.98 4.78
CA ASP A 381 16.66 -24.73 3.34
C ASP A 381 16.07 -23.40 2.85
N PHE A 382 15.72 -22.48 3.76
CA PHE A 382 15.10 -21.20 3.41
C PHE A 382 15.93 -20.41 2.38
N ASP A 383 17.26 -20.49 2.43
CA ASP A 383 18.13 -19.72 1.54
C ASP A 383 18.51 -20.43 0.24
N SER A 384 18.66 -21.75 0.33
CA SER A 384 19.26 -22.63 -0.69
C SER A 384 18.23 -23.12 -1.71
N VAL A 385 17.01 -23.46 -1.28
CA VAL A 385 15.97 -24.07 -2.11
C VAL A 385 14.94 -23.01 -2.52
N PRO A 386 14.48 -22.96 -3.79
CA PRO A 386 13.50 -21.96 -4.24
C PRO A 386 12.17 -22.04 -3.49
N HIS A 387 11.67 -23.27 -3.30
CA HIS A 387 10.42 -23.57 -2.61
C HIS A 387 10.63 -24.63 -1.52
N PRO A 388 11.23 -24.24 -0.37
CA PRO A 388 11.55 -25.18 0.69
C PRO A 388 10.30 -25.57 1.49
N ILE A 389 10.39 -26.69 2.20
CA ILE A 389 9.41 -27.10 3.21
C ILE A 389 9.88 -26.65 4.59
N THR A 390 8.94 -26.41 5.51
CA THR A 390 9.30 -26.35 6.93
C THR A 390 9.56 -27.75 7.44
N THR A 391 10.48 -27.94 8.39
CA THR A 391 10.78 -29.25 8.96
C THR A 391 10.05 -29.49 10.27
N GLU A 392 9.95 -28.45 11.09
CA GLU A 392 9.40 -28.52 12.45
C GLU A 392 8.52 -27.31 12.73
N THR A 393 7.56 -27.47 13.62
CA THR A 393 6.64 -26.40 14.02
C THR A 393 6.29 -26.51 15.49
N THR A 394 6.63 -25.46 16.24
CA THR A 394 6.13 -25.25 17.60
C THR A 394 5.02 -24.22 17.56
N LYS A 395 3.82 -24.62 17.97
CA LYS A 395 2.61 -23.78 17.94
C LYS A 395 2.11 -23.53 19.34
N VAL A 396 1.75 -22.27 19.62
CA VAL A 396 1.15 -21.86 20.89
C VAL A 396 -0.23 -21.30 20.66
N TRP A 397 -1.16 -21.68 21.53
CA TRP A 397 -2.49 -21.12 21.64
C TRP A 397 -2.50 -20.14 22.81
N LEU A 398 -2.48 -18.83 22.53
CA LEU A 398 -2.32 -17.80 23.55
C LEU A 398 -3.47 -17.79 24.57
N ARG A 399 -4.68 -18.20 24.17
CA ARG A 399 -5.85 -18.26 25.06
C ARG A 399 -5.80 -19.41 26.06
N THR A 400 -5.24 -20.56 25.66
CA THR A 400 -5.22 -21.77 26.49
C THR A 400 -3.84 -22.11 27.02
N LEU A 401 -2.81 -21.36 26.59
CA LEU A 401 -1.39 -21.62 26.84
C LEU A 401 -0.95 -23.05 26.43
N ARG A 402 -1.73 -23.71 25.58
CA ARG A 402 -1.35 -25.02 25.03
C ARG A 402 -0.18 -24.83 24.07
N VAL A 403 0.81 -25.72 24.16
CA VAL A 403 1.89 -25.85 23.19
C VAL A 403 1.72 -27.15 22.41
N GLY A 404 2.01 -27.13 21.11
CA GLY A 404 2.04 -28.32 20.27
C GLY A 404 3.25 -28.33 19.37
N TYR A 405 3.90 -29.48 19.27
CA TYR A 405 5.05 -29.72 18.40
C TYR A 405 4.64 -30.63 17.24
N TYR A 406 5.12 -30.33 16.04
CA TYR A 406 4.78 -31.04 14.82
C TYR A 406 5.99 -31.16 13.90
N GLU A 407 6.27 -32.37 13.44
CA GLU A 407 7.29 -32.62 12.41
C GLU A 407 6.65 -32.74 11.02
N THR A 408 7.12 -31.93 10.08
CA THR A 408 6.62 -31.90 8.71
C THR A 408 7.11 -33.09 7.88
N LYS A 409 8.27 -33.70 8.20
CA LYS A 409 8.80 -34.89 7.50
C LYS A 409 7.80 -36.06 7.45
N SER A 410 6.87 -36.11 8.40
CA SER A 410 5.81 -37.13 8.46
C SER A 410 4.65 -36.90 7.47
N ARG A 411 4.61 -35.76 6.76
CA ARG A 411 3.51 -35.41 5.85
C ARG A 411 3.77 -35.94 4.43
N ILE A 412 2.74 -36.55 3.85
CA ILE A 412 2.78 -37.14 2.50
C ILE A 412 2.86 -36.07 1.39
N ASP A 413 2.42 -34.84 1.67
CA ASP A 413 2.43 -33.74 0.69
C ASP A 413 2.49 -32.37 1.40
N PRO A 414 3.68 -31.94 1.86
CA PRO A 414 3.82 -30.69 2.61
C PRO A 414 3.62 -29.45 1.73
N PRO A 415 3.11 -28.34 2.31
CA PRO A 415 3.08 -27.06 1.62
C PRO A 415 4.50 -26.54 1.37
N LEU A 416 4.71 -25.96 0.20
CA LEU A 416 5.97 -25.33 -0.18
C LEU A 416 5.93 -23.84 0.11
N LEU A 417 7.01 -23.31 0.69
CA LEU A 417 7.15 -21.86 0.86
C LEU A 417 7.38 -21.20 -0.51
N ASP A 418 6.72 -20.07 -0.72
CA ASP A 418 6.85 -19.23 -1.90
C ASP A 418 6.92 -17.74 -1.48
N ARG A 419 7.26 -16.86 -2.43
CA ARG A 419 7.46 -15.42 -2.22
C ARG A 419 8.22 -15.07 -0.93
N LYS A 420 9.31 -15.79 -0.69
CA LYS A 420 10.22 -15.56 0.45
C LYS A 420 10.73 -14.12 0.53
N ASN A 421 10.79 -13.41 -0.60
CA ASN A 421 11.12 -11.98 -0.65
C ASN A 421 10.19 -11.10 0.19
N ARG A 422 8.93 -11.52 0.41
CA ARG A 422 7.97 -10.79 1.26
C ARG A 422 8.25 -10.99 2.75
N MET A 423 8.99 -12.02 3.12
CA MET A 423 9.27 -12.37 4.52
C MET A 423 10.55 -11.71 5.06
N LEU A 424 11.27 -10.95 4.22
CA LEU A 424 12.57 -10.35 4.51
C LEU A 424 12.51 -8.82 4.46
N ASP A 425 13.53 -8.19 5.04
CA ASP A 425 13.74 -6.75 5.05
C ASP A 425 13.98 -6.22 3.63
N THR A 426 13.66 -4.96 3.37
CA THR A 426 13.83 -4.38 2.04
C THR A 426 15.28 -4.35 1.56
N GLU A 427 16.21 -4.20 2.49
CA GLU A 427 17.67 -4.14 2.31
C GLU A 427 18.36 -5.50 2.46
N ASP A 428 17.61 -6.59 2.67
CA ASP A 428 18.21 -7.94 2.75
C ASP A 428 18.74 -8.38 1.37
N ASP A 429 20.04 -8.69 1.29
CA ASP A 429 20.72 -9.10 0.05
C ASP A 429 20.03 -10.28 -0.67
N ARG A 430 19.40 -11.19 0.08
CA ARG A 430 18.73 -12.38 -0.46
C ARG A 430 17.40 -12.01 -1.14
N ARG A 431 16.78 -10.90 -0.76
CA ARG A 431 15.45 -10.48 -1.22
C ARG A 431 15.38 -10.32 -2.73
N SER A 432 16.38 -9.67 -3.33
CA SER A 432 16.45 -9.43 -4.77
C SER A 432 16.39 -10.74 -5.60
N LYS A 433 17.10 -11.78 -5.14
CA LYS A 433 17.11 -13.13 -5.74
C LYS A 433 15.72 -13.77 -5.70
N PHE A 434 15.05 -13.70 -4.54
CA PHE A 434 13.72 -14.29 -4.35
C PHE A 434 12.62 -13.51 -5.07
N GLU A 435 12.72 -12.19 -5.13
CA GLU A 435 11.76 -11.33 -5.84
C GLU A 435 11.81 -11.58 -7.34
N ARG A 436 13.02 -11.70 -7.90
CA ARG A 436 13.19 -12.05 -9.31
C ARG A 436 12.52 -13.39 -9.66
N LEU A 437 12.66 -14.39 -8.80
CA LEU A 437 12.03 -15.70 -8.99
C LEU A 437 10.50 -15.58 -8.91
N THR A 438 9.99 -14.92 -7.86
CA THR A 438 8.56 -14.68 -7.65
C THR A 438 7.92 -13.99 -8.86
N ASN A 439 8.58 -12.97 -9.41
CA ASN A 439 8.08 -12.24 -10.57
C ASN A 439 8.00 -13.12 -11.83
N GLN A 440 8.89 -14.11 -11.99
CA GLN A 440 8.81 -15.08 -13.08
C GLN A 440 7.60 -16.01 -12.89
N GLU A 441 7.39 -16.51 -11.68
CA GLU A 441 6.29 -17.42 -11.36
C GLU A 441 4.91 -16.78 -11.49
N VAL A 442 4.77 -15.54 -11.00
CA VAL A 442 3.53 -14.75 -11.17
C VAL A 442 3.27 -14.48 -12.66
N LYS A 443 4.31 -14.05 -13.40
CA LYS A 443 4.20 -13.78 -14.85
C LYS A 443 3.71 -15.01 -15.63
N HIS A 444 4.09 -16.21 -15.21
CA HIS A 444 3.72 -17.45 -15.87
C HIS A 444 2.47 -18.13 -15.27
N GLY A 445 1.82 -17.50 -14.28
CA GLY A 445 0.57 -17.97 -13.69
C GLY A 445 0.74 -19.13 -12.69
N LEU A 446 1.97 -19.41 -12.24
CA LEU A 446 2.24 -20.39 -11.19
C LEU A 446 1.81 -19.90 -9.81
N LEU A 447 1.89 -18.59 -9.57
CA LEU A 447 1.49 -17.93 -8.34
C LEU A 447 0.44 -16.85 -8.61
N ARG A 448 -0.53 -16.74 -7.71
CA ARG A 448 -1.55 -15.67 -7.70
C ARG A 448 -1.55 -14.98 -6.35
N ASP A 449 -2.05 -13.74 -6.33
CA ASP A 449 -2.14 -12.97 -5.10
C ASP A 449 -3.20 -13.56 -4.17
N GLU A 450 -2.95 -13.49 -2.87
CA GLU A 450 -3.83 -13.96 -1.78
C GLU A 450 -4.00 -15.48 -1.62
N ASP A 451 -3.38 -16.30 -2.48
CA ASP A 451 -3.37 -17.76 -2.33
C ASP A 451 -2.57 -18.22 -1.10
N ASP A 452 -3.02 -19.33 -0.51
CA ASP A 452 -2.25 -20.10 0.47
C ASP A 452 -1.11 -20.88 -0.21
N PHE A 453 -0.19 -21.43 0.57
CA PHE A 453 0.91 -22.23 0.04
C PHE A 453 0.40 -23.46 -0.72
N LEU A 454 0.92 -23.65 -1.93
CA LEU A 454 0.65 -24.84 -2.73
C LEU A 454 1.39 -26.04 -2.14
N THR A 455 0.78 -27.22 -2.22
CA THR A 455 1.46 -28.45 -1.85
C THR A 455 2.51 -28.83 -2.88
N GLN A 456 3.46 -29.67 -2.47
CA GLN A 456 4.53 -30.12 -3.35
C GLN A 456 3.98 -30.79 -4.63
N SER A 457 2.95 -31.62 -4.51
CA SER A 457 2.30 -32.27 -5.65
C SER A 457 1.69 -31.26 -6.62
N VAL A 458 0.87 -30.32 -6.11
CA VAL A 458 0.21 -29.29 -6.92
C VAL A 458 1.22 -28.37 -7.59
N TRP A 459 2.31 -28.01 -6.90
CA TRP A 459 3.39 -27.22 -7.48
C TRP A 459 4.03 -27.91 -8.68
N GLN A 460 4.36 -29.20 -8.54
CA GLN A 460 4.97 -29.98 -9.62
C GLN A 460 4.01 -30.17 -10.80
N GLU A 461 2.72 -30.42 -10.53
CA GLU A 461 1.70 -30.51 -11.58
C GLU A 461 1.57 -29.20 -12.36
N ASN A 462 1.58 -28.05 -11.66
CA ASN A 462 1.49 -26.74 -12.30
C ASN A 462 2.73 -26.44 -13.16
N LEU A 463 3.94 -26.76 -12.67
CA LEU A 463 5.18 -26.63 -13.44
C LEU A 463 5.13 -27.47 -14.72
N GLN A 464 4.74 -28.73 -14.61
CA GLN A 464 4.62 -29.63 -15.77
C GLN A 464 3.57 -29.17 -16.76
N ALA A 465 2.37 -28.80 -16.27
CA ALA A 465 1.26 -28.33 -17.10
C ALA A 465 1.63 -27.07 -17.90
N LEU A 466 2.43 -26.18 -17.32
CA LEU A 466 2.88 -24.94 -17.95
C LEU A 466 4.22 -25.09 -18.70
N GLY A 467 4.86 -26.27 -18.64
CA GLY A 467 6.10 -26.58 -19.33
C GLY A 467 7.32 -25.85 -18.76
N PHE A 468 7.38 -25.66 -17.43
CA PHE A 468 8.48 -25.03 -16.73
C PHE A 468 9.17 -25.99 -15.75
N GLU A 469 10.42 -25.68 -15.42
CA GLU A 469 11.18 -26.32 -14.35
C GLU A 469 12.06 -25.28 -13.64
N HIS A 470 12.47 -25.56 -12.40
CA HIS A 470 13.42 -24.71 -11.68
C HIS A 470 14.86 -25.15 -11.92
N ARG A 471 15.74 -24.20 -12.20
CA ARG A 471 17.20 -24.37 -12.10
C ARG A 471 17.73 -23.41 -11.04
N GLY A 472 17.79 -23.90 -9.79
CA GLY A 472 18.00 -23.05 -8.62
C GLY A 472 16.87 -22.02 -8.48
N HIS A 473 17.21 -20.75 -8.25
CA HIS A 473 16.23 -19.66 -8.15
C HIS A 473 15.95 -19.00 -9.51
N ARG A 474 15.74 -19.81 -10.55
CA ARG A 474 15.32 -19.39 -11.89
C ARG A 474 14.32 -20.37 -12.46
N LEU A 475 13.27 -19.84 -13.08
CA LEU A 475 12.29 -20.60 -13.84
C LEU A 475 12.74 -20.68 -15.30
N ILE A 476 12.85 -21.89 -15.84
CA ILE A 476 13.23 -22.12 -17.24
C ILE A 476 12.16 -22.97 -17.93
N LYS A 477 12.01 -22.82 -19.24
CA LYS A 477 11.15 -23.71 -20.03
C LYS A 477 11.78 -25.09 -20.04
N SER A 478 11.01 -26.12 -19.72
CA SER A 478 11.51 -27.50 -19.78
C SER A 478 11.80 -27.85 -21.25
N SER A 479 12.95 -28.46 -21.49
CA SER A 479 13.39 -28.89 -22.83
C SER A 479 12.70 -30.17 -23.31
N GLN A 480 11.77 -30.73 -22.52
CA GLN A 480 11.01 -31.90 -22.93
C GLN A 480 9.98 -31.50 -24.00
N ASN A 481 10.14 -32.09 -25.19
CA ASN A 481 9.18 -32.06 -26.28
C ASN A 481 7.77 -32.32 -25.72
N GLN A 482 6.87 -31.36 -25.90
CA GLN A 482 5.49 -31.43 -25.45
C GLN A 482 4.77 -32.63 -26.09
N SER A 483 4.70 -33.76 -25.38
CA SER A 483 3.49 -34.58 -25.47
C SER A 483 2.46 -33.90 -24.58
N LYS A 484 1.36 -33.40 -25.17
CA LYS A 484 0.20 -32.93 -24.39
C LYS A 484 -0.07 -33.91 -23.24
N PRO A 485 -0.26 -33.45 -22.00
CA PRO A 485 -0.55 -34.35 -20.91
C PRO A 485 -1.80 -35.17 -21.29
N LYS A 486 -1.70 -36.51 -21.21
CA LYS A 486 -2.87 -37.37 -21.30
C LYS A 486 -3.79 -36.97 -20.14
N VAL A 487 -4.91 -36.33 -20.45
CA VAL A 487 -5.96 -36.02 -19.47
C VAL A 487 -6.42 -37.33 -18.85
N SER A 488 -6.10 -37.54 -17.58
CA SER A 488 -6.55 -38.72 -16.82
C SER A 488 -7.82 -38.40 -16.06
N LEU A 489 -8.83 -39.24 -16.21
CA LEU A 489 -10.08 -39.10 -15.46
C LEU A 489 -9.85 -39.18 -13.95
N PRO A 490 -10.58 -38.39 -13.14
CA PRO A 490 -10.57 -38.52 -11.68
C PRO A 490 -11.05 -39.90 -11.25
N LYS A 491 -10.67 -40.37 -10.06
CA LYS A 491 -11.07 -41.69 -9.54
C LYS A 491 -12.15 -41.56 -8.46
N ARG A 492 -13.01 -42.57 -8.35
CA ARG A 492 -13.97 -42.73 -7.24
C ARG A 492 -13.22 -42.86 -5.91
N CYS A 493 -13.92 -42.60 -4.81
CA CYS A 493 -13.40 -42.84 -3.47
C CYS A 493 -12.98 -44.32 -3.31
N PRO A 494 -11.67 -44.61 -3.12
CA PRO A 494 -11.21 -46.00 -3.02
C PRO A 494 -11.83 -46.75 -1.84
N ARG A 495 -12.14 -46.02 -0.76
CA ARG A 495 -12.70 -46.57 0.48
C ARG A 495 -14.10 -47.18 0.28
N TYR A 496 -14.90 -46.61 -0.61
CA TYR A 496 -16.32 -46.95 -0.74
C TYR A 496 -16.68 -47.54 -2.10
N GLY A 497 -15.74 -47.58 -3.05
CA GLY A 497 -15.99 -47.99 -4.44
C GLY A 497 -16.79 -46.97 -5.26
N VAL A 498 -17.51 -46.07 -4.58
CA VAL A 498 -18.24 -44.94 -5.14
C VAL A 498 -18.00 -43.68 -4.32
N GLY A 499 -18.21 -42.53 -4.94
CA GLY A 499 -18.23 -41.22 -4.30
C GLY A 499 -17.14 -40.28 -4.79
N LYS A 500 -17.52 -39.02 -5.00
CA LYS A 500 -16.59 -37.94 -5.34
C LYS A 500 -16.03 -37.31 -4.07
N ARG A 501 -14.70 -37.15 -3.98
CA ARG A 501 -14.02 -36.50 -2.86
C ARG A 501 -13.78 -35.02 -3.17
N ILE A 502 -14.25 -34.13 -2.30
CA ILE A 502 -14.04 -32.68 -2.39
C ILE A 502 -13.86 -32.10 -0.98
N GLY A 503 -12.73 -31.46 -0.69
CA GLY A 503 -12.52 -30.72 0.56
C GLY A 503 -12.76 -31.53 1.84
N GLY A 504 -12.33 -32.81 1.86
CA GLY A 504 -12.56 -33.73 3.00
C GLY A 504 -13.97 -34.28 3.14
N ALA A 505 -14.86 -33.97 2.18
CA ALA A 505 -16.17 -34.58 2.10
C ALA A 505 -16.26 -35.60 0.96
N VAL A 506 -17.09 -36.61 1.17
CA VAL A 506 -17.44 -37.62 0.17
C VAL A 506 -18.90 -37.43 -0.23
N TYR A 507 -19.15 -37.36 -1.54
CA TYR A 507 -20.47 -37.18 -2.12
C TYR A 507 -20.88 -38.45 -2.86
N VAL A 508 -22.05 -39.00 -2.55
CA VAL A 508 -22.62 -40.19 -3.21
C VAL A 508 -24.06 -39.94 -3.61
N HIS A 509 -24.53 -40.68 -4.61
CA HIS A 509 -25.95 -40.74 -4.91
C HIS A 509 -26.71 -41.49 -3.79
N ARG A 510 -27.98 -41.13 -3.53
CA ARG A 510 -28.80 -41.68 -2.43
C ARG A 510 -28.86 -43.21 -2.43
N GLN A 511 -28.84 -43.84 -3.60
CA GLN A 511 -28.86 -45.30 -3.72
C GLN A 511 -27.64 -45.96 -3.05
N TYR A 512 -26.53 -45.23 -2.97
CA TYR A 512 -25.28 -45.69 -2.37
C TYR A 512 -25.02 -45.07 -0.99
N GLU A 513 -25.97 -44.38 -0.36
CA GLU A 513 -25.75 -43.72 0.93
C GLU A 513 -25.32 -44.68 2.05
N HIS A 514 -25.70 -45.95 1.93
CA HIS A 514 -25.34 -47.02 2.87
C HIS A 514 -23.82 -47.21 3.00
N VAL A 515 -23.03 -46.90 1.95
CA VAL A 515 -21.57 -47.06 1.99
C VAL A 515 -20.90 -46.08 2.97
N LEU A 516 -21.56 -44.97 3.30
CA LEU A 516 -21.05 -43.94 4.20
C LEU A 516 -21.19 -44.32 5.68
N GLY A 517 -21.85 -45.44 5.98
CA GLY A 517 -21.92 -46.03 7.32
C GLY A 517 -22.99 -45.42 8.23
N LYS A 518 -22.92 -45.78 9.53
CA LYS A 518 -23.96 -45.51 10.53
C LYS A 518 -24.29 -44.02 10.70
N VAL A 519 -23.29 -43.15 10.55
CA VAL A 519 -23.47 -41.68 10.69
C VAL A 519 -24.53 -41.12 9.76
N VAL A 520 -24.64 -41.65 8.53
CA VAL A 520 -25.65 -41.21 7.57
C VAL A 520 -27.04 -41.74 7.92
N VAL A 521 -27.13 -42.98 8.45
CA VAL A 521 -28.40 -43.57 8.90
C VAL A 521 -28.98 -42.76 10.07
N GLU A 522 -28.15 -42.42 11.05
CA GLU A 522 -28.53 -41.60 12.21
C GLU A 522 -28.94 -40.19 11.78
N ALA A 523 -28.20 -39.59 10.85
CA ALA A 523 -28.52 -38.27 10.31
C ALA A 523 -29.84 -38.27 9.52
N LYS A 524 -30.08 -39.31 8.71
CA LYS A 524 -31.29 -39.46 7.90
C LYS A 524 -32.54 -39.55 8.77
N GLY A 525 -32.47 -40.24 9.91
CA GLY A 525 -33.58 -40.34 10.86
C GLY A 525 -34.02 -39.01 11.46
N LYS A 526 -33.24 -37.94 11.28
CA LYS A 526 -33.57 -36.59 11.76
C LYS A 526 -34.26 -35.74 10.70
N LEU A 527 -34.21 -36.13 9.42
CA LEU A 527 -34.79 -35.34 8.34
C LEU A 527 -36.31 -35.16 8.50
N PRO A 528 -36.88 -34.04 8.04
CA PRO A 528 -38.32 -33.90 7.90
C PRO A 528 -38.91 -35.04 7.05
N ALA A 529 -40.11 -35.51 7.40
CA ALA A 529 -40.75 -36.69 6.79
C ALA A 529 -40.85 -36.64 5.25
N GLU A 530 -40.97 -35.43 4.68
CA GLU A 530 -41.14 -35.19 3.24
C GLU A 530 -39.88 -34.55 2.59
N PHE A 531 -38.71 -34.65 3.23
CA PHE A 531 -37.50 -34.05 2.68
C PHE A 531 -36.91 -34.91 1.55
N GLU A 532 -37.16 -34.50 0.30
CA GLU A 532 -36.58 -35.17 -0.86
C GLU A 532 -35.12 -34.78 -1.09
N TYR A 533 -34.27 -35.78 -1.30
CA TYR A 533 -32.87 -35.59 -1.68
C TYR A 533 -32.43 -36.65 -2.69
N THR A 534 -31.36 -36.31 -3.42
CA THR A 534 -30.75 -37.18 -4.43
C THR A 534 -29.28 -37.47 -4.12
N VAL A 535 -28.60 -36.52 -3.48
CA VAL A 535 -27.16 -36.63 -3.15
C VAL A 535 -26.96 -36.55 -1.64
N VAL A 536 -26.11 -37.43 -1.13
CA VAL A 536 -25.66 -37.41 0.27
C VAL A 536 -24.19 -37.00 0.30
N LYS A 537 -23.88 -36.01 1.13
CA LYS A 537 -22.52 -35.53 1.40
C LYS A 537 -22.17 -35.85 2.84
N HIS A 538 -21.10 -36.59 3.08
CA HIS A 538 -20.55 -36.78 4.42
C HIS A 538 -19.20 -36.06 4.53
N ASN A 539 -19.08 -35.10 5.45
CA ASN A 539 -17.83 -34.41 5.73
C ASN A 539 -17.05 -35.16 6.81
N GLU A 540 -16.00 -35.87 6.41
CA GLU A 540 -15.20 -36.70 7.31
C GLU A 540 -14.39 -35.87 8.32
N MET A 541 -14.20 -34.56 8.11
CA MET A 541 -13.44 -33.71 9.02
C MET A 541 -14.25 -33.22 10.22
N ASN A 542 -15.54 -32.94 10.04
CA ASN A 542 -16.41 -32.40 11.10
C ASN A 542 -17.63 -33.26 11.42
N GLY A 543 -17.81 -34.38 10.72
CA GLY A 543 -18.90 -35.33 10.95
C GLY A 543 -20.25 -34.89 10.42
N ASN A 544 -20.37 -33.72 9.78
CA ASN A 544 -21.65 -33.24 9.27
C ASN A 544 -22.09 -34.07 8.05
N VAL A 545 -23.40 -34.35 7.99
CA VAL A 545 -24.04 -35.01 6.85
C VAL A 545 -24.98 -34.03 6.17
N SER A 546 -24.90 -33.88 4.85
CA SER A 546 -25.81 -33.05 4.08
C SER A 546 -26.62 -33.88 3.09
N PHE A 547 -27.93 -33.61 3.02
CA PHE A 547 -28.87 -34.24 2.12
C PHE A 547 -29.33 -33.18 1.12
N ILE A 548 -28.97 -33.35 -0.15
CA ILE A 548 -29.06 -32.32 -1.18
C ILE A 548 -30.07 -32.75 -2.24
N HIS A 549 -31.08 -31.91 -2.46
CA HIS A 549 -32.05 -32.08 -3.54
C HIS A 549 -31.40 -31.78 -4.89
N CYS A 550 -31.48 -32.71 -5.82
CA CYS A 550 -30.89 -32.60 -7.16
C CYS A 550 -31.73 -33.46 -8.12
N PRO A 551 -32.90 -32.97 -8.57
CA PRO A 551 -33.88 -33.78 -9.27
C PRO A 551 -33.46 -34.10 -10.72
N ASP A 552 -32.54 -33.32 -11.27
CA ASP A 552 -31.95 -33.48 -12.60
C ASP A 552 -30.70 -34.38 -12.62
N PHE A 553 -30.36 -35.05 -11.52
CA PHE A 553 -29.13 -35.83 -11.39
C PHE A 553 -28.94 -36.86 -12.51
N ASP A 554 -30.01 -37.56 -12.87
CA ASP A 554 -29.96 -38.59 -13.91
C ASP A 554 -30.04 -38.00 -15.31
N THR A 555 -30.81 -36.93 -15.50
CA THR A 555 -31.17 -36.38 -16.82
C THR A 555 -30.22 -35.30 -17.35
N ALA A 556 -29.63 -34.47 -16.48
CA ALA A 556 -28.69 -33.42 -16.89
C ALA A 556 -27.25 -33.93 -16.93
N HIS A 557 -26.45 -33.45 -17.89
CA HIS A 557 -25.03 -33.79 -17.94
C HIS A 557 -24.26 -33.27 -16.71
N GLU A 558 -24.50 -32.00 -16.35
CA GLU A 558 -23.98 -31.34 -15.16
C GLU A 558 -25.15 -30.92 -14.24
N PRO A 559 -25.64 -31.83 -13.39
CA PRO A 559 -26.85 -31.60 -12.63
C PRO A 559 -26.65 -30.58 -11.53
N SER A 560 -27.71 -29.83 -11.24
CA SER A 560 -27.66 -28.63 -10.40
C SER A 560 -28.13 -28.88 -8.95
N THR A 561 -27.48 -28.23 -8.00
CA THR A 561 -27.82 -28.36 -6.58
C THR A 561 -29.04 -27.51 -6.23
N GLY A 562 -30.08 -28.13 -5.70
CA GLY A 562 -31.24 -27.48 -5.11
C GLY A 562 -31.08 -27.21 -3.61
N GLY A 563 -32.22 -27.14 -2.91
CA GLY A 563 -32.27 -27.01 -1.46
C GLY A 563 -31.63 -28.21 -0.75
N TYR A 564 -31.10 -28.00 0.45
CA TYR A 564 -30.42 -29.05 1.19
C TYR A 564 -30.58 -28.93 2.69
N ALA A 565 -30.52 -30.06 3.38
CA ALA A 565 -30.49 -30.15 4.83
C ALA A 565 -29.07 -30.51 5.28
N VAL A 566 -28.59 -29.89 6.36
CA VAL A 566 -27.34 -30.26 7.03
C VAL A 566 -27.69 -30.75 8.42
N VAL A 567 -27.25 -31.96 8.73
CA VAL A 567 -27.31 -32.55 10.08
C VAL A 567 -25.91 -32.47 10.68
N HIS A 568 -25.81 -31.74 11.79
CA HIS A 568 -24.58 -31.54 12.53
C HIS A 568 -24.30 -32.70 13.48
N LEU A 569 -23.04 -32.84 13.90
CA LEU A 569 -22.61 -33.92 14.80
C LEU A 569 -23.32 -33.88 16.16
N ASP A 570 -23.66 -32.68 16.65
CA ASP A 570 -24.47 -32.47 17.87
C ASP A 570 -25.95 -32.83 17.70
N GLY A 571 -26.35 -33.15 16.46
CA GLY A 571 -27.70 -33.52 16.09
C GLY A 571 -28.60 -32.38 15.65
N GLY A 572 -28.12 -31.13 15.62
CA GLY A 572 -28.85 -30.01 15.08
C GLY A 572 -29.07 -30.14 13.57
N ILE A 573 -30.21 -29.66 13.09
CA ILE A 573 -30.56 -29.66 11.66
C ILE A 573 -30.71 -28.23 11.17
N LYS A 574 -30.12 -27.95 10.01
CA LYS A 574 -30.28 -26.69 9.31
C LYS A 574 -30.75 -26.92 7.88
N LEU A 575 -31.88 -26.31 7.51
CA LEU A 575 -32.40 -26.31 6.16
C LEU A 575 -31.91 -25.10 5.40
N HIS A 576 -31.52 -25.31 4.14
CA HIS A 576 -31.00 -24.30 3.25
C HIS A 576 -31.80 -24.30 1.94
N PRO A 577 -32.27 -23.13 1.46
CA PRO A 577 -32.88 -23.03 0.14
C PRO A 577 -31.81 -23.22 -0.95
N ALA A 578 -32.26 -23.47 -2.19
CA ALA A 578 -31.37 -23.45 -3.34
C ALA A 578 -30.71 -22.08 -3.48
N PHE A 579 -29.46 -22.05 -3.95
CA PHE A 579 -28.77 -20.81 -4.25
C PHE A 579 -29.36 -20.17 -5.52
N ALA A 580 -29.34 -18.82 -5.58
CA ALA A 580 -29.71 -18.09 -6.79
C ALA A 580 -28.81 -18.45 -8.00
N ASP A 581 -27.53 -18.71 -7.75
CA ASP A 581 -26.61 -19.35 -8.69
C ASP A 581 -26.16 -20.70 -8.11
N PRO A 582 -26.82 -21.81 -8.49
CA PRO A 582 -26.57 -23.12 -7.91
C PRO A 582 -25.20 -23.67 -8.31
N TYR A 583 -24.72 -24.62 -7.51
CA TYR A 583 -23.56 -25.41 -7.90
C TYR A 583 -23.99 -26.52 -8.87
N ILE A 584 -23.06 -27.02 -9.66
CA ILE A 584 -23.26 -28.20 -10.52
C ILE A 584 -22.32 -29.34 -10.12
N TYR A 585 -22.74 -30.57 -10.40
CA TYR A 585 -21.90 -31.75 -10.21
C TYR A 585 -21.25 -32.20 -11.52
N HIS A 586 -20.13 -31.57 -11.87
CA HIS A 586 -19.21 -32.13 -12.87
C HIS A 586 -18.65 -33.48 -12.38
N HIS A 587 -18.38 -34.42 -13.30
CA HIS A 587 -18.00 -35.81 -12.97
C HIS A 587 -19.04 -36.57 -12.13
N LYS A 588 -20.35 -36.42 -12.43
CA LYS A 588 -21.43 -37.09 -11.68
C LYS A 588 -21.28 -38.62 -11.63
N TRP A 589 -20.65 -39.23 -12.64
CA TRP A 589 -20.32 -40.66 -12.68
C TRP A 589 -19.48 -41.16 -11.49
N LEU A 590 -18.78 -40.26 -10.78
CA LEU A 590 -18.03 -40.61 -9.58
C LEU A 590 -18.93 -40.97 -8.39
N PHE A 591 -20.20 -40.54 -8.38
CA PHE A 591 -21.11 -40.65 -7.24
C PHE A 591 -21.83 -42.00 -7.17
N VAL A 592 -21.71 -42.79 -8.24
CA VAL A 592 -22.44 -44.04 -8.51
C VAL A 592 -21.48 -45.14 -8.95
N ALA A 593 -21.93 -46.40 -8.93
CA ALA A 593 -21.14 -47.53 -9.42
C ALA A 593 -21.23 -47.65 -10.96
N ASP A 594 -20.41 -48.52 -11.55
CA ASP A 594 -20.36 -48.71 -13.01
C ASP A 594 -21.63 -49.34 -13.60
N ASP A 595 -22.43 -50.00 -12.77
CA ASP A 595 -23.69 -50.65 -13.13
C ASP A 595 -24.93 -49.76 -12.90
N TYR A 596 -24.74 -48.49 -12.55
CA TYR A 596 -25.83 -47.56 -12.29
C TYR A 596 -26.67 -47.31 -13.56
N GLN A 597 -27.99 -47.45 -13.44
CA GLN A 597 -28.92 -47.40 -14.57
C GLN A 597 -29.51 -46.01 -14.86
N GLY A 598 -29.21 -45.00 -14.02
CA GLY A 598 -29.81 -43.66 -14.17
C GLY A 598 -29.23 -42.84 -15.33
N PHE A 599 -28.01 -43.13 -15.78
CA PHE A 599 -27.40 -42.52 -16.97
C PHE A 599 -26.22 -43.38 -17.46
N ASP A 600 -25.77 -43.15 -18.70
CA ASP A 600 -24.59 -43.84 -19.25
C ASP A 600 -23.29 -43.34 -18.60
N ILE A 601 -22.64 -44.23 -17.86
CA ILE A 601 -21.37 -43.94 -17.15
C ILE A 601 -20.25 -43.61 -18.13
N ALA A 602 -20.15 -44.31 -19.25
CA ALA A 602 -19.10 -44.10 -20.24
C ALA A 602 -19.29 -42.75 -20.94
N GLU A 603 -20.53 -42.38 -21.26
CA GLU A 603 -20.87 -41.05 -21.81
C GLU A 603 -20.53 -39.93 -20.81
N SER A 604 -20.86 -40.10 -19.54
CA SER A 604 -20.52 -39.12 -18.50
C SER A 604 -19.00 -38.99 -18.26
N GLN A 605 -18.25 -40.09 -18.41
CA GLN A 605 -16.78 -40.09 -18.40
C GLN A 605 -16.21 -39.40 -19.65
N GLN A 606 -16.77 -39.67 -20.82
CA GLN A 606 -16.36 -39.05 -22.08
C GLN A 606 -16.60 -37.53 -22.05
N ARG A 607 -17.78 -37.10 -21.60
CA ARG A 607 -18.07 -35.68 -21.40
C ARG A 607 -17.12 -35.04 -20.39
N SER A 608 -16.69 -35.78 -19.36
CA SER A 608 -15.66 -35.31 -18.43
C SER A 608 -14.31 -35.08 -19.11
N LEU A 609 -13.90 -35.96 -20.02
CA LEU A 609 -12.67 -35.78 -20.79
C LEU A 609 -12.77 -34.56 -21.70
N GLU A 610 -13.89 -34.38 -22.38
CA GLU A 610 -14.10 -33.29 -23.35
C GLU A 610 -13.91 -31.92 -22.72
N TRP A 611 -14.55 -31.65 -21.58
CA TRP A 611 -14.39 -30.35 -20.92
C TRP A 611 -13.03 -30.20 -20.23
N MET A 612 -12.44 -31.29 -19.74
CA MET A 612 -11.09 -31.27 -19.17
C MET A 612 -10.01 -30.97 -20.23
N MET A 613 -10.30 -31.23 -21.51
CA MET A 613 -9.45 -30.92 -22.65
C MET A 613 -9.63 -29.48 -23.17
N LEU A 614 -10.63 -28.73 -22.69
CA LEU A 614 -10.81 -27.35 -23.11
C LEU A 614 -9.68 -26.46 -22.57
N ASP A 615 -9.03 -25.75 -23.50
CA ASP A 615 -8.03 -24.75 -23.16
C ASP A 615 -8.69 -23.55 -22.46
N HIS A 616 -7.97 -22.95 -21.51
CA HIS A 616 -8.36 -21.70 -20.84
C HIS A 616 -9.70 -21.76 -20.08
N VAL A 617 -10.04 -22.88 -19.45
CA VAL A 617 -11.14 -23.00 -18.48
C VAL A 617 -10.63 -22.81 -17.05
N ASP A 618 -11.25 -21.92 -16.27
CA ASP A 618 -10.92 -21.69 -14.86
C ASP A 618 -11.54 -22.77 -13.97
N LYS A 619 -10.74 -23.79 -13.64
CA LYS A 619 -11.13 -24.94 -12.81
C LYS A 619 -11.61 -24.58 -11.40
N SER A 620 -11.34 -23.37 -10.90
CA SER A 620 -11.85 -22.93 -9.58
C SER A 620 -13.32 -22.51 -9.64
N ARG A 621 -13.83 -22.17 -10.83
CA ARG A 621 -15.18 -21.61 -11.04
C ARG A 621 -16.14 -22.58 -11.73
N ILE A 622 -15.65 -23.69 -12.29
CA ILE A 622 -16.46 -24.70 -12.99
C ILE A 622 -17.62 -25.27 -12.16
N GLY A 623 -17.55 -25.19 -10.83
CA GLY A 623 -18.64 -25.65 -9.98
C GLY A 623 -19.89 -24.77 -10.02
N ARG A 624 -19.84 -23.54 -10.55
CA ARG A 624 -20.99 -22.60 -10.61
C ARG A 624 -21.75 -22.74 -11.91
N LEU A 625 -23.09 -22.86 -11.84
CA LEU A 625 -23.95 -23.01 -13.01
C LEU A 625 -23.80 -21.83 -13.99
N SER A 626 -23.80 -20.60 -13.48
CA SER A 626 -23.63 -19.39 -14.30
C SER A 626 -22.31 -19.38 -15.10
N TYR A 627 -21.20 -19.76 -14.45
CA TYR A 627 -19.89 -19.85 -15.07
C TYR A 627 -19.85 -21.00 -16.09
N TRP A 628 -20.37 -22.16 -15.72
CA TRP A 628 -20.42 -23.33 -16.61
C TRP A 628 -21.16 -23.01 -17.92
N ASN A 629 -22.35 -22.42 -17.81
CA ASN A 629 -23.18 -22.07 -18.97
C ASN A 629 -22.57 -20.97 -19.85
N THR A 630 -21.70 -20.13 -19.29
CA THR A 630 -21.09 -19.02 -20.04
C THR A 630 -19.75 -19.42 -20.67
N GLU A 631 -18.93 -20.18 -19.97
CA GLU A 631 -17.53 -20.41 -20.33
C GLU A 631 -17.23 -21.84 -20.78
N VAL A 632 -18.04 -22.82 -20.39
CA VAL A 632 -17.77 -24.24 -20.63
C VAL A 632 -18.79 -24.82 -21.61
N GLU A 633 -20.09 -24.77 -21.28
CA GLU A 633 -21.17 -25.33 -22.09
C GLU A 633 -21.14 -24.86 -23.56
N PRO A 634 -20.92 -23.57 -23.87
CA PRO A 634 -20.88 -23.12 -25.26
C PRO A 634 -19.71 -23.71 -26.05
N ARG A 635 -18.63 -24.11 -25.38
CA ARG A 635 -17.44 -24.69 -26.02
C ARG A 635 -17.56 -26.21 -26.18
N LEU A 636 -18.41 -26.85 -25.40
CA LEU A 636 -18.80 -28.26 -25.55
C LEU A 636 -19.89 -28.44 -26.61
N THR A 637 -20.81 -27.50 -26.70
CA THR A 637 -21.93 -27.52 -27.68
C THR A 637 -21.57 -26.89 -29.02
N GLN A 638 -20.51 -26.08 -29.09
CA GLN A 638 -19.87 -25.71 -30.34
C GLN A 638 -19.12 -26.91 -30.90
N SER A 639 -19.79 -27.68 -31.76
CA SER A 639 -19.06 -28.36 -32.83
C SER A 639 -18.15 -27.31 -33.50
N PRO A 640 -16.83 -27.56 -33.63
CA PRO A 640 -15.98 -26.65 -34.39
C PRO A 640 -16.62 -26.50 -35.76
N ASP A 641 -16.89 -25.25 -36.17
CA ASP A 641 -17.52 -24.88 -37.45
C ASP A 641 -16.73 -25.56 -38.58
N GLN A 642 -17.10 -26.82 -38.91
CA GLN A 642 -16.30 -27.73 -39.72
C GLN A 642 -16.12 -27.09 -41.10
N GLY A 643 -14.88 -26.68 -41.37
CA GLY A 643 -14.43 -26.26 -42.68
C GLY A 643 -14.33 -24.75 -42.94
N TRP A 644 -14.65 -23.86 -42.00
CA TRP A 644 -14.51 -22.40 -42.23
C TRP A 644 -13.31 -21.79 -41.47
N LEU A 645 -12.22 -21.50 -42.19
CA LEU A 645 -10.96 -20.96 -41.70
C LEU A 645 -10.88 -19.42 -41.81
N ARG A 646 -10.15 -18.75 -40.93
CA ARG A 646 -9.91 -17.30 -41.03
C ARG A 646 -8.84 -16.97 -42.08
N SER A 647 -8.81 -15.72 -42.57
CA SER A 647 -7.80 -15.27 -43.57
C SER A 647 -6.35 -15.57 -43.16
N ALA A 648 -6.02 -15.53 -41.87
CA ALA A 648 -4.68 -15.86 -41.38
C ALA A 648 -4.32 -17.35 -41.54
N GLU A 649 -5.28 -18.24 -41.23
CA GLU A 649 -5.10 -19.69 -41.34
C GLU A 649 -5.02 -20.14 -42.79
N VAL A 650 -5.87 -19.59 -43.66
CA VAL A 650 -5.86 -19.90 -45.10
C VAL A 650 -4.56 -19.47 -45.75
N ARG A 651 -4.07 -18.26 -45.43
CA ARG A 651 -2.78 -17.76 -45.93
C ARG A 651 -1.63 -18.67 -45.50
N LYS A 652 -1.64 -19.14 -44.26
CA LYS A 652 -0.64 -20.06 -43.75
C LYS A 652 -0.74 -21.44 -44.40
N ARG A 653 -1.95 -21.96 -44.58
CA ARG A 653 -2.21 -23.31 -45.13
C ARG A 653 -1.91 -23.40 -46.63
N LEU A 654 -2.33 -22.39 -47.41
CA LEU A 654 -2.11 -22.34 -48.86
C LEU A 654 -0.85 -21.54 -49.27
N LYS A 655 -0.06 -21.07 -48.29
CA LYS A 655 1.14 -20.23 -48.50
C LYS A 655 0.89 -19.00 -49.39
N LEU A 656 -0.21 -18.29 -49.12
CA LEU A 656 -0.65 -17.13 -49.91
C LEU A 656 -0.37 -15.81 -49.20
N THR A 657 -0.08 -14.77 -49.98
CA THR A 657 -0.05 -13.38 -49.48
C THR A 657 -1.48 -12.85 -49.27
N THR A 658 -1.61 -11.76 -48.51
CA THR A 658 -2.91 -11.09 -48.31
C THR A 658 -3.56 -10.67 -49.62
N CYS A 659 -2.76 -10.16 -50.55
CA CYS A 659 -3.19 -9.76 -51.89
C CYS A 659 -3.63 -10.97 -52.71
N ALA A 660 -2.87 -12.08 -52.69
CA ALA A 660 -3.23 -13.30 -53.40
C ALA A 660 -4.55 -13.92 -52.88
N LEU A 661 -4.78 -13.93 -51.56
CA LEU A 661 -6.04 -14.42 -50.99
C LEU A 661 -7.22 -13.49 -51.32
N ALA A 662 -7.00 -12.18 -51.42
CA ALA A 662 -8.01 -11.24 -51.88
C ALA A 662 -8.38 -11.50 -53.35
N HIS A 663 -7.38 -11.69 -54.23
CA HIS A 663 -7.64 -12.04 -55.62
C HIS A 663 -8.40 -13.36 -55.80
N LEU A 664 -8.06 -14.41 -55.03
CA LEU A 664 -8.81 -15.68 -55.09
C LEU A 664 -10.25 -15.53 -54.62
N ARG A 665 -10.49 -14.66 -53.64
CA ARG A 665 -11.83 -14.33 -53.15
C ARG A 665 -12.63 -13.57 -54.21
N ASP A 666 -12.02 -12.54 -54.79
CA ASP A 666 -12.67 -11.64 -55.75
C ASP A 666 -12.88 -12.34 -57.10
N SER A 667 -12.03 -13.31 -57.46
CA SER A 667 -12.19 -14.19 -58.62
C SER A 667 -13.10 -15.40 -58.37
N GLY A 668 -13.67 -15.55 -57.18
CA GLY A 668 -14.57 -16.67 -56.81
C GLY A 668 -13.90 -18.06 -56.72
N LYS A 669 -12.57 -18.14 -56.72
CA LYS A 669 -11.81 -19.40 -56.71
C LYS A 669 -11.66 -20.03 -55.31
N ILE A 670 -12.14 -19.35 -54.28
CA ILE A 670 -12.21 -19.88 -52.91
C ILE A 670 -13.55 -19.51 -52.29
N ARG A 671 -14.22 -20.49 -51.66
CA ARG A 671 -15.50 -20.27 -51.00
C ARG A 671 -15.29 -19.40 -49.76
N PHE A 672 -16.09 -18.36 -49.58
CA PHE A 672 -16.00 -17.47 -48.43
C PHE A 672 -17.37 -17.06 -47.89
N LYS A 673 -17.44 -16.74 -46.60
CA LYS A 673 -18.57 -16.07 -45.95
C LYS A 673 -18.06 -14.87 -45.14
N LYS A 674 -18.81 -13.76 -45.13
CA LYS A 674 -18.46 -12.57 -44.34
C LYS A 674 -19.14 -12.67 -42.97
N LYS A 675 -18.36 -12.50 -41.90
CA LYS A 675 -18.85 -12.46 -40.51
C LYS A 675 -18.34 -11.17 -39.86
N GLY A 676 -19.21 -10.16 -39.77
CA GLY A 676 -18.82 -8.81 -39.37
C GLY A 676 -17.82 -8.17 -40.36
N ASN A 677 -16.69 -7.66 -39.86
CA ASN A 677 -15.61 -7.10 -40.68
C ASN A 677 -14.59 -8.14 -41.17
N ALA A 678 -14.80 -9.43 -40.87
CA ALA A 678 -13.88 -10.50 -41.23
C ALA A 678 -14.44 -11.43 -42.31
N TYR A 679 -13.54 -12.04 -43.08
CA TYR A 679 -13.87 -13.10 -44.04
C TYR A 679 -13.45 -14.46 -43.47
N LEU A 680 -14.34 -15.44 -43.58
CA LEU A 680 -14.09 -16.85 -43.33
C LEU A 680 -14.09 -17.60 -44.66
N TYR A 681 -13.25 -18.60 -44.82
CA TYR A 681 -13.02 -19.30 -46.08
C TYR A 681 -13.13 -20.79 -45.88
N ARG A 682 -13.65 -21.50 -46.88
CA ARG A 682 -13.64 -22.96 -46.91
C ARG A 682 -12.60 -23.42 -47.91
N VAL A 683 -11.65 -24.21 -47.42
CA VAL A 683 -10.60 -24.83 -48.22
C VAL A 683 -10.99 -26.30 -48.32
N ASP A 684 -11.46 -26.72 -49.49
CA ASP A 684 -11.77 -28.13 -49.72
C ASP A 684 -10.44 -28.88 -49.92
N ASP A 685 -10.16 -29.86 -49.07
CA ASP A 685 -9.00 -30.75 -49.21
C ASP A 685 -9.27 -31.72 -50.38
N ARG A 686 -9.04 -31.26 -51.61
CA ARG A 686 -8.91 -32.13 -52.78
C ARG A 686 -7.67 -31.71 -53.56
N SER A 687 -6.56 -32.35 -53.21
CA SER A 687 -5.51 -32.70 -54.15
C SER A 687 -5.81 -34.11 -54.64
N ASP A 688 -6.44 -34.21 -55.81
CA ASP A 688 -6.27 -35.33 -56.74
C ASP A 688 -6.38 -34.72 -58.13
N GLU A 689 -5.21 -34.61 -58.77
CA GLU A 689 -4.81 -34.20 -60.13
C GLU A 689 -3.82 -33.03 -60.19
#